data_AF-A0A1E4ZTS7-F1
#
_entry.id   AF-A0A1E4ZTS7-F1
#
_cell.length_a   1.000
_cell.length_b   1.000
_cell.length_c   1.000
_cell.angle_alpha   90.00
_cell.angle_beta   90.00
_cell.angle_gamma   90.00
#
_symmetry.space_group_name_H-M   'P 1'
#
loop_
_entity.id
_entity.type
_entity.pdbx_description
1 polymer ?
#
loop_
_entity_poly.entity_id
_entity_poly.type
_entity_poly.pdbx_seq_one_letter_code
_entity_poly.pdbx_strand_id
1 'polypeptide(L)'
;MVHGHVSPPALDLANEDLISSHLHAVWLNETRKALPSTINEMLDMHQPETMPLLTDFSEVMDTDNVRKATAERGRVLLKMLESELKPAEGVWLDAGTSQEEASMAWLERRVKSAINKFEESLGRWRELYKTATKQLNEAHAIITNPAAARKDKDSAERRYSEANTQLNLLLQANTRTNSDFSTYRYLASQGFLPGYNFPRLPLLAYIQGRRKNVGRDSFLARPRFLAVSEFGPLSLIYHEGSQYRVKRVMLGIRDDTGSSNEDLPKTEARLCPNCGYGHFGTQLKDEICNACDSRLDGGTHIHNLYRVENVSTRRVERISCDEEERQRQGYETQTTLQFARQDDKLQVLTGQAKTEDETLLTLQYAPAATVWRMNLGWRRRKEKSIYGFNINTVTGEWSKDEQAPVEKNDDANTEERTVTRISPFVEDRRNVLIITPGSPLEDEEITTLQYAIKRGIEQCFQLEESELIVEPLPNRDTRNAILFYEAAEGGAGVLTRLASDSTALAEVAKQALQICHYQFDGNEWNDEKQDCADGCYRCLLSYYNQPEHELIKRRNEVVVDLLSNLTKASVNTGQSGRNHGEQLQHLDNLSASSLEKAFINYLKQHNHKLPDEAQQSIEAFNTRPDFIYRQNQAVVYIDGPHHEKPAQQKIDDALTKQLTGAGLTVIRFPKEQSRWSAIVKQYPDVFGAPSK
;
A
#
# COMPACT_ATOMS: atom_id res chain seq x y z
N MET A 1 17.00 1.68 34.83
CA MET A 1 16.96 0.54 33.88
C MET A 1 15.58 0.50 33.29
N VAL A 2 15.43 0.73 31.98
CA VAL A 2 14.14 0.60 31.29
C VAL A 2 13.85 -0.90 31.22
N HIS A 3 13.02 -1.39 32.14
CA HIS A 3 12.53 -2.77 32.14
C HIS A 3 11.44 -2.87 31.06
N GLY A 4 11.86 -2.92 29.79
CA GLY A 4 10.98 -3.17 28.66
C GLY A 4 11.28 -4.56 28.11
N HIS A 5 10.28 -5.45 28.13
CA HIS A 5 10.35 -6.68 27.37
C HIS A 5 10.21 -6.29 25.89
N VAL A 6 11.31 -6.32 25.14
CA VAL A 6 11.31 -6.08 23.69
C VAL A 6 10.93 -7.40 23.04
N SER A 7 9.72 -7.45 22.47
CA SER A 7 9.33 -8.59 21.65
C SER A 7 10.09 -8.51 20.32
N PRO A 8 10.45 -9.65 19.71
CA PRO A 8 11.05 -9.62 18.38
C PRO A 8 10.11 -8.91 17.41
N PRO A 9 10.63 -8.06 16.50
CA PRO A 9 9.81 -7.33 15.55
C PRO A 9 9.01 -8.32 14.69
N ALA A 10 7.71 -8.08 14.58
CA ALA A 10 6.88 -8.77 13.59
C ALA A 10 7.24 -8.17 12.23
N LEU A 11 7.97 -8.94 11.41
CA LEU A 11 8.21 -8.59 10.01
C LEU A 11 7.28 -9.44 9.16
N ASP A 12 6.62 -8.83 8.18
CA ASP A 12 5.84 -9.59 7.19
C ASP A 12 6.79 -10.28 6.20
N LEU A 13 7.27 -11.46 6.60
CA LEU A 13 8.13 -12.28 5.75
C LEU A 13 7.36 -12.91 4.57
N ALA A 14 6.03 -12.77 4.53
CA ALA A 14 5.19 -13.19 3.42
C ALA A 14 5.03 -12.09 2.35
N ASN A 15 5.65 -10.93 2.51
CA ASN A 15 5.54 -9.85 1.54
C ASN A 15 6.37 -10.11 0.27
N GLU A 16 5.71 -10.06 -0.90
CA GLU A 16 6.35 -10.34 -2.19
C GLU A 16 7.50 -9.39 -2.54
N ASP A 17 7.34 -8.09 -2.27
CA ASP A 17 8.35 -7.07 -2.61
C ASP A 17 9.61 -7.23 -1.74
N LEU A 18 9.41 -7.58 -0.46
CA LEU A 18 10.50 -7.88 0.45
C LEU A 18 11.33 -9.08 -0.07
N ILE A 19 10.67 -10.20 -0.39
CA ILE A 19 11.36 -11.40 -0.89
C ILE A 19 12.00 -11.13 -2.25
N SER A 20 11.30 -10.42 -3.15
CA SER A 20 11.80 -10.07 -4.49
C SER A 20 13.09 -9.24 -4.43
N SER A 21 13.15 -8.21 -3.59
CA SER A 21 14.34 -7.36 -3.46
C SER A 21 15.55 -8.12 -2.89
N HIS A 22 15.32 -9.05 -1.96
CA HIS A 22 16.39 -9.93 -1.45
C HIS A 22 16.84 -10.94 -2.50
N LEU A 23 15.92 -11.49 -3.28
CA LEU A 23 16.25 -12.37 -4.40
C LEU A 23 17.07 -11.62 -5.48
N HIS A 24 16.76 -10.36 -5.76
CA HIS A 24 17.58 -9.52 -6.65
C HIS A 24 18.99 -9.29 -6.09
N ALA A 25 19.14 -9.14 -4.77
CA ALA A 25 20.46 -9.04 -4.15
C ALA A 25 21.26 -10.35 -4.29
N VAL A 26 20.60 -11.51 -4.15
CA VAL A 26 21.20 -12.82 -4.43
C VAL A 26 21.61 -12.91 -5.91
N TRP A 27 20.71 -12.57 -6.83
CA TRP A 27 20.99 -12.54 -8.27
C TRP A 27 22.21 -11.67 -8.58
N LEU A 28 22.26 -10.45 -8.04
CA LEU A 28 23.38 -9.53 -8.27
C LEU A 28 24.70 -10.12 -7.77
N ASN A 29 24.71 -10.78 -6.61
CA ASN A 29 25.89 -11.49 -6.12
C ASN A 29 26.32 -12.64 -7.05
N GLU A 30 25.37 -13.35 -7.67
CA GLU A 30 25.67 -14.42 -8.64
C GLU A 30 26.29 -13.93 -9.93
N THR A 31 25.99 -12.70 -10.35
CA THR A 31 26.63 -12.12 -11.55
C THR A 31 28.14 -11.98 -11.39
N ARG A 32 28.64 -11.90 -10.14
CA ARG A 32 30.05 -11.59 -9.79
C ARG A 32 30.59 -10.31 -10.44
N LYS A 33 29.71 -9.48 -11.00
CA LYS A 33 30.07 -8.22 -11.64
C LYS A 33 30.04 -7.12 -10.59
N ALA A 34 31.19 -6.50 -10.34
CA ALA A 34 31.25 -5.32 -9.49
C ALA A 34 30.49 -4.18 -10.16
N LEU A 35 29.55 -3.57 -9.44
CA LEU A 35 28.86 -2.38 -9.91
C LEU A 35 29.75 -1.14 -9.68
N PRO A 36 29.83 -0.22 -10.64
CA PRO A 36 30.54 1.03 -10.48
C PRO A 36 29.87 1.94 -9.43
N SER A 37 30.56 3.02 -9.08
CA SER A 37 30.08 3.97 -8.08
C SER A 37 28.87 4.80 -8.54
N THR A 38 28.75 5.04 -9.85
CA THR A 38 27.66 5.79 -10.49
C THR A 38 26.97 4.99 -11.58
N ILE A 39 25.72 5.35 -11.86
CA ILE A 39 24.89 4.69 -12.88
C ILE A 39 25.41 4.90 -14.30
N ASN A 40 25.91 6.10 -14.62
CA ASN A 40 26.38 6.42 -15.97
C ASN A 40 27.55 5.55 -16.45
N GLU A 41 28.35 4.98 -15.54
CA GLU A 41 29.44 4.08 -15.88
C GLU A 41 28.95 2.69 -16.37
N MET A 42 27.66 2.37 -16.15
CA MET A 42 27.04 1.14 -16.66
C MET A 42 26.30 1.34 -17.99
N LEU A 43 26.07 2.59 -18.41
CA LEU A 43 25.22 2.92 -19.55
C LEU A 43 26.05 3.43 -20.72
N ASP A 44 25.63 3.12 -21.94
CA ASP A 44 26.24 3.67 -23.15
C ASP A 44 25.83 5.14 -23.35
N MET A 45 26.65 6.03 -22.83
CA MET A 45 26.45 7.48 -22.93
C MET A 45 26.65 8.04 -24.35
N HIS A 46 27.16 7.24 -25.30
CA HIS A 46 27.22 7.62 -26.72
C HIS A 46 25.86 7.52 -27.41
N GLN A 47 24.89 6.84 -26.79
CA GLN A 47 23.51 6.73 -27.25
C GLN A 47 22.55 7.43 -26.27
N PRO A 48 22.53 8.77 -26.20
CA PRO A 48 21.82 9.52 -25.15
C PRO A 48 20.29 9.33 -25.15
N GLU A 49 19.70 8.93 -26.29
CA GLU A 49 18.26 8.70 -26.40
C GLU A 49 17.79 7.41 -25.74
N THR A 50 18.63 6.38 -25.64
CA THR A 50 18.26 5.08 -25.08
C THR A 50 19.09 4.74 -23.85
N MET A 51 20.36 5.13 -23.84
CA MET A 51 21.35 4.81 -22.81
C MET A 51 21.25 3.34 -22.39
N PRO A 52 21.43 2.40 -23.34
CA PRO A 52 21.34 0.97 -23.05
C PRO A 52 22.45 0.57 -22.07
N LEU A 53 22.22 -0.51 -21.33
CA LEU A 53 23.28 -1.09 -20.52
C LEU A 53 24.45 -1.56 -21.42
N LEU A 54 25.68 -1.27 -20.99
CA LEU A 54 26.88 -1.67 -21.71
C LEU A 54 26.95 -3.20 -21.85
N THR A 55 27.49 -3.67 -22.98
CA THR A 55 27.63 -5.12 -23.30
C THR A 55 28.36 -5.89 -22.21
N ASP A 56 29.39 -5.27 -21.62
CA ASP A 56 30.18 -5.83 -20.51
C ASP A 56 29.36 -6.19 -19.26
N PHE A 57 28.16 -5.61 -19.11
CA PHE A 57 27.20 -5.93 -18.04
C PHE A 57 26.10 -6.85 -18.56
N SER A 58 25.46 -6.54 -19.69
CA SER A 58 24.33 -7.33 -20.20
C SER A 58 24.71 -8.77 -20.54
N GLU A 59 25.89 -9.01 -21.15
CA GLU A 59 26.34 -10.36 -21.51
C GLU A 59 26.73 -11.20 -20.28
N VAL A 60 27.22 -10.57 -19.21
CA VAL A 60 27.67 -11.27 -18.00
C VAL A 60 26.51 -11.55 -17.06
N MET A 61 25.58 -10.61 -16.93
CA MET A 61 24.48 -10.67 -15.96
C MET A 61 23.33 -11.58 -16.42
N ASP A 62 23.15 -11.78 -17.73
CA ASP A 62 22.02 -12.56 -18.28
C ASP A 62 22.42 -13.96 -18.78
N THR A 63 23.31 -14.65 -18.04
CA THR A 63 23.76 -16.01 -18.39
C THR A 63 22.96 -17.10 -17.69
N ASP A 64 22.84 -18.26 -18.34
CA ASP A 64 22.17 -19.44 -17.75
C ASP A 64 22.83 -19.91 -16.44
N ASN A 65 24.14 -19.74 -16.31
CA ASN A 65 24.86 -20.09 -15.08
C ASN A 65 24.41 -19.19 -13.91
N VAL A 66 24.27 -17.88 -14.14
CA VAL A 66 23.75 -16.94 -13.13
C VAL A 66 22.32 -17.31 -12.75
N ARG A 67 21.44 -17.60 -13.73
CA ARG A 67 20.05 -18.01 -13.46
C ARG A 67 19.99 -19.28 -12.61
N LYS A 68 20.75 -20.32 -12.97
CA LYS A 68 20.79 -21.61 -12.23
C LYS A 68 21.30 -21.42 -10.80
N ALA A 69 22.43 -20.72 -10.63
CA ALA A 69 23.01 -20.49 -9.31
C ALA A 69 22.09 -19.62 -8.41
N THR A 70 21.40 -18.64 -9.02
CA THR A 70 20.42 -17.81 -8.31
C THR A 70 19.22 -18.63 -7.88
N ALA A 71 18.68 -19.48 -8.76
CA ALA A 71 17.55 -20.36 -8.44
C ALA A 71 17.91 -21.37 -7.34
N GLU A 72 19.13 -21.92 -7.34
CA GLU A 72 19.59 -22.84 -6.30
C GLU A 72 19.63 -22.15 -4.92
N ARG A 73 20.23 -20.96 -4.83
CA ARG A 73 20.24 -20.18 -3.57
C ARG A 73 18.85 -19.68 -3.19
N GLY A 74 18.05 -19.24 -4.16
CA GLY A 74 16.68 -18.78 -3.95
C GLY A 74 15.79 -19.89 -3.39
N ARG A 75 15.95 -21.14 -3.84
CA ARG A 75 15.23 -22.29 -3.28
C ARG A 75 15.57 -22.51 -1.81
N VAL A 76 16.84 -22.37 -1.42
CA VAL A 76 17.25 -22.46 -0.01
C VAL A 76 16.59 -21.35 0.82
N LEU A 77 16.56 -20.12 0.30
CA LEU A 77 15.91 -18.99 0.96
C LEU A 77 14.41 -19.23 1.15
N LEU A 78 13.68 -19.65 0.11
CA LEU A 78 12.24 -19.91 0.20
C LEU A 78 11.92 -21.07 1.16
N LYS A 79 12.77 -22.11 1.17
CA LYS A 79 12.63 -23.21 2.12
C LYS A 79 12.79 -22.76 3.58
N MET A 80 13.65 -21.77 3.85
CA MET A 80 13.77 -21.21 5.20
C MET A 80 12.53 -20.41 5.63
N LEU A 81 11.76 -19.90 4.67
CA LEU A 81 10.55 -19.10 4.90
C LEU A 81 9.25 -19.93 4.79
N GLU A 82 9.34 -21.24 4.61
CA GLU A 82 8.19 -22.09 4.30
C GLU A 82 7.05 -21.96 5.34
N SER A 83 7.36 -21.86 6.63
CA SER A 83 6.35 -21.66 7.68
C SER A 83 5.66 -20.30 7.61
N GLU A 84 6.40 -19.27 7.15
CA GLU A 84 5.96 -17.88 7.14
C GLU A 84 5.23 -17.50 5.85
N LEU A 85 5.33 -18.31 4.79
CA LEU A 85 4.74 -18.03 3.48
C LEU A 85 3.26 -18.42 3.36
N LYS A 86 2.66 -19.06 4.37
CA LYS A 86 1.23 -19.41 4.35
C LYS A 86 0.30 -18.23 4.03
N PRO A 87 0.49 -17.01 4.59
CA PRO A 87 -0.34 -15.86 4.27
C PRO A 87 -0.20 -15.36 2.82
N ALA A 88 0.83 -15.80 2.07
CA ALA A 88 1.02 -15.43 0.67
C ALA A 88 0.21 -16.28 -0.32
N GLU A 89 -0.34 -17.42 0.12
CA GLU A 89 -1.17 -18.30 -0.70
C GLU A 89 -2.47 -17.61 -1.12
N GLY A 90 -2.74 -17.62 -2.42
CA GLY A 90 -3.89 -16.93 -3.00
C GLY A 90 -3.75 -15.42 -3.09
N VAL A 91 -2.62 -14.85 -2.62
CA VAL A 91 -2.31 -13.42 -2.72
C VAL A 91 -1.33 -13.15 -3.87
N TRP A 92 -0.18 -13.82 -3.84
CA TRP A 92 0.84 -13.76 -4.90
C TRP A 92 1.50 -15.13 -5.17
N LEU A 93 1.33 -16.08 -4.25
CA LEU A 93 1.51 -17.51 -4.52
C LEU A 93 0.19 -18.09 -5.02
N ASP A 94 0.28 -18.97 -6.04
CA ASP A 94 -0.90 -19.62 -6.60
C ASP A 94 -1.55 -20.54 -5.55
N ALA A 95 -2.86 -20.37 -5.33
CA ALA A 95 -3.64 -21.21 -4.41
C ALA A 95 -4.05 -22.56 -5.01
N GLY A 96 -3.84 -22.76 -6.31
CA GLY A 96 -4.22 -23.98 -7.03
C GLY A 96 -3.22 -25.13 -6.93
N THR A 97 -2.02 -24.89 -6.39
CA THR A 97 -0.92 -25.87 -6.30
C THR A 97 -0.35 -25.94 -4.89
N SER A 98 0.55 -26.89 -4.63
CA SER A 98 1.22 -26.95 -3.33
C SER A 98 2.10 -25.71 -3.11
N GLN A 99 2.26 -25.29 -1.85
CA GLN A 99 3.09 -24.12 -1.50
C GLN A 99 4.51 -24.20 -2.07
N GLU A 100 5.11 -25.40 -2.10
CA GLU A 100 6.44 -25.63 -2.68
C GLU A 100 6.42 -25.37 -4.20
N GLU A 101 5.45 -25.93 -4.92
CA GLU A 101 5.33 -25.75 -6.38
C GLU A 101 5.06 -24.29 -6.75
N ALA A 102 4.15 -23.62 -6.02
CA ALA A 102 3.85 -22.21 -6.22
C ALA A 102 5.09 -21.34 -5.99
N SER A 103 5.84 -21.62 -4.91
CA SER A 103 7.09 -20.92 -4.56
C SER A 103 8.17 -21.12 -5.63
N MET A 104 8.32 -22.35 -6.14
CA MET A 104 9.28 -22.66 -7.20
C MET A 104 8.92 -22.00 -8.53
N ALA A 105 7.64 -22.04 -8.92
CA ALA A 105 7.17 -21.39 -10.14
C ALA A 105 7.34 -19.86 -10.05
N TRP A 106 7.08 -19.27 -8.88
CA TRP A 106 7.34 -17.86 -8.63
C TRP A 106 8.83 -17.54 -8.75
N LEU A 107 9.70 -18.33 -8.10
CA LEU A 107 11.15 -18.16 -8.13
C LEU A 107 11.69 -18.17 -9.56
N GLU A 108 11.28 -19.16 -10.37
CA GLU A 108 11.70 -19.27 -11.76
C GLU A 108 11.30 -18.05 -12.59
N ARG A 109 10.04 -17.58 -12.45
CA ARG A 109 9.57 -16.36 -13.12
C ARG A 109 10.39 -15.13 -12.71
N ARG A 110 10.70 -14.99 -11.42
CA ARG A 110 11.46 -13.86 -10.88
C ARG A 110 12.92 -13.87 -11.33
N VAL A 111 13.59 -15.02 -11.26
CA VAL A 111 14.97 -15.17 -11.74
C VAL A 111 15.05 -14.91 -13.25
N LYS A 112 14.09 -15.39 -14.04
CA LYS A 112 14.04 -15.15 -15.48
C LYS A 112 13.86 -13.67 -15.84
N SER A 113 13.11 -12.93 -15.03
CA SER A 113 12.83 -11.50 -15.25
C SER A 113 13.80 -10.54 -14.56
N ALA A 114 14.78 -11.05 -13.80
CA ALA A 114 15.68 -10.23 -12.97
C ALA A 114 16.45 -9.17 -13.76
N ILE A 115 17.00 -9.51 -14.93
CA ILE A 115 17.73 -8.54 -15.79
C ILE A 115 16.81 -7.44 -16.30
N ASN A 116 15.57 -7.78 -16.69
CA ASN A 116 14.59 -6.81 -17.16
C ASN A 116 14.20 -5.86 -16.02
N LYS A 117 14.02 -6.40 -14.81
CA LYS A 117 13.76 -5.58 -13.61
C LYS A 117 14.94 -4.69 -13.22
N PHE A 118 16.17 -5.16 -13.41
CA PHE A 118 17.36 -4.34 -13.23
C PHE A 118 17.38 -3.17 -14.22
N GLU A 119 17.18 -3.44 -15.51
CA GLU A 119 17.07 -2.43 -16.57
C GLU A 119 15.95 -1.41 -16.33
N GLU A 120 14.76 -1.87 -15.95
CA GLU A 120 13.62 -1.03 -15.59
C GLU A 120 13.96 -0.07 -14.44
N SER A 121 14.71 -0.54 -13.43
CA SER A 121 15.11 0.29 -12.30
C SER A 121 16.02 1.46 -12.69
N LEU A 122 16.74 1.36 -13.82
CA LEU A 122 17.57 2.47 -14.34
C LEU A 122 16.74 3.52 -15.11
N GLY A 123 15.46 3.25 -15.38
CA GLY A 123 14.58 4.13 -16.16
C GLY A 123 14.46 5.54 -15.59
N ARG A 124 14.28 5.69 -14.27
CA ARG A 124 14.17 7.01 -13.63
C ARG A 124 15.44 7.85 -13.78
N TRP A 125 16.61 7.24 -13.61
CA TRP A 125 17.89 7.94 -13.82
C TRP A 125 18.01 8.42 -15.26
N ARG A 126 17.64 7.57 -16.24
CA ARG A 126 17.63 7.93 -17.66
C ARG A 126 16.71 9.13 -17.93
N GLU A 127 15.52 9.14 -17.36
CA GLU A 127 14.57 10.25 -17.50
C GLU A 127 15.12 11.55 -16.89
N LEU A 128 15.68 11.49 -15.68
CA LEU A 128 16.33 12.64 -15.04
C LEU A 128 17.46 13.21 -15.91
N TYR A 129 18.32 12.34 -16.43
CA TYR A 129 19.43 12.74 -17.28
C TYR A 129 18.96 13.39 -18.58
N LYS A 130 18.01 12.77 -19.28
CA LYS A 130 17.46 13.32 -20.52
C LYS A 130 16.78 14.67 -20.28
N THR A 131 16.00 14.79 -19.20
CA THR A 131 15.27 16.02 -18.85
C THR A 131 16.25 17.15 -18.56
N ALA A 132 17.28 16.90 -17.76
CA ALA A 132 18.30 17.88 -17.45
C ALA A 132 19.11 18.28 -18.69
N THR A 133 19.44 17.32 -19.57
CA THR A 133 20.15 17.59 -20.84
C THR A 133 19.30 18.44 -21.78
N LYS A 134 18.00 18.12 -21.93
CA LYS A 134 17.06 18.91 -22.73
C LYS A 134 16.93 20.34 -22.19
N GLN A 135 16.74 20.50 -20.88
CA GLN A 135 16.68 21.82 -20.23
C GLN A 135 17.97 22.63 -20.48
N LEU A 136 19.13 21.97 -20.41
CA LEU A 136 20.43 22.59 -20.66
C LEU A 136 20.54 23.09 -22.11
N ASN A 137 20.16 22.26 -23.08
CA ASN A 137 20.22 22.60 -24.50
C ASN A 137 19.26 23.73 -24.88
N GLU A 138 18.02 23.68 -24.39
CA GLU A 138 17.01 24.73 -24.61
C GLU A 138 17.45 26.07 -24.01
N ALA A 139 17.99 26.05 -22.79
CA ALA A 139 18.54 27.24 -22.16
C ALA A 139 19.75 27.79 -22.95
N HIS A 140 20.66 26.92 -23.39
CA HIS A 140 21.82 27.32 -24.19
C HIS A 140 21.43 27.96 -25.53
N ALA A 141 20.39 27.44 -26.20
CA ALA A 141 19.86 28.02 -27.43
C ALA A 141 19.35 29.46 -27.23
N ILE A 142 18.72 29.77 -26.08
CA ILE A 142 18.26 31.13 -25.75
C ILE A 142 19.45 32.04 -25.42
N ILE A 143 20.42 31.56 -24.65
CA ILE A 143 21.62 32.33 -24.27
C ILE A 143 22.40 32.76 -25.53
N THR A 144 22.57 31.83 -26.46
CA THR A 144 23.33 32.05 -27.69
C THR A 144 22.57 32.83 -28.76
N ASN A 145 21.25 32.95 -28.66
CA ASN A 145 20.43 33.72 -29.61
C ASN A 145 20.71 35.24 -29.49
N PRO A 146 21.24 35.90 -30.53
CA PRO A 146 21.52 37.34 -30.49
C PRO A 146 20.26 38.21 -30.36
N ALA A 147 19.10 37.71 -30.82
CA ALA A 147 17.83 38.42 -30.83
C ALA A 147 17.02 38.27 -29.53
N ALA A 148 17.44 37.39 -28.61
CA ALA A 148 16.73 37.19 -27.34
C ALA A 148 16.88 38.42 -26.42
N ALA A 149 15.80 38.78 -25.72
CA ALA A 149 15.82 39.89 -24.78
C ALA A 149 16.74 39.59 -23.59
N ARG A 150 17.32 40.63 -22.99
CA ARG A 150 18.24 40.48 -21.85
C ARG A 150 17.62 39.72 -20.67
N LYS A 151 16.34 39.97 -20.38
CA LYS A 151 15.58 39.27 -19.34
C LYS A 151 15.49 37.75 -19.61
N ASP A 152 15.28 37.37 -20.86
CA ASP A 152 15.17 35.96 -21.27
C ASP A 152 16.52 35.26 -21.19
N LYS A 153 17.61 35.98 -21.55
CA LYS A 153 18.98 35.49 -21.38
C LYS A 153 19.34 35.28 -19.92
N ASP A 154 19.08 36.26 -19.05
CA ASP A 154 19.35 36.14 -17.61
C ASP A 154 18.55 34.96 -16.98
N SER A 155 17.31 34.73 -17.44
CA SER A 155 16.49 33.58 -17.03
C SER A 155 17.06 32.26 -17.56
N ALA A 156 17.48 32.22 -18.82
CA ALA A 156 18.09 31.05 -19.44
C ALA A 156 19.44 30.68 -18.79
N GLU A 157 20.29 31.66 -18.46
CA GLU A 157 21.56 31.42 -17.74
C GLU A 157 21.34 30.72 -16.39
N ARG A 158 20.29 31.10 -15.66
CA ARG A 158 19.92 30.43 -14.40
C ARG A 158 19.48 28.98 -14.65
N ARG A 159 18.60 28.76 -15.63
CA ARG A 159 18.13 27.42 -16.02
C ARG A 159 19.28 26.53 -16.50
N TYR A 160 20.23 27.10 -17.22
CA TYR A 160 21.45 26.42 -17.67
C TYR A 160 22.32 26.00 -16.48
N SER A 161 22.59 26.93 -15.55
CA SER A 161 23.38 26.63 -14.36
C SER A 161 22.74 25.55 -13.49
N GLU A 162 21.42 25.61 -13.31
CA GLU A 162 20.66 24.60 -12.55
C GLU A 162 20.74 23.22 -13.22
N ALA A 163 20.46 23.15 -14.52
CA ALA A 163 20.51 21.90 -15.27
C ALA A 163 21.92 21.29 -15.27
N ASN A 164 22.96 22.13 -15.42
CA ASN A 164 24.35 21.69 -15.36
C ASN A 164 24.71 21.13 -13.98
N THR A 165 24.26 21.77 -12.89
CA THR A 165 24.44 21.21 -11.54
C THR A 165 23.73 19.88 -11.38
N GLN A 166 22.48 19.74 -11.85
CA GLN A 166 21.74 18.49 -11.77
C GLN A 166 22.46 17.35 -12.51
N LEU A 167 22.97 17.61 -13.72
CA LEU A 167 23.79 16.65 -14.46
C LEU A 167 25.04 16.27 -13.67
N ASN A 168 25.74 17.24 -13.07
CA ASN A 168 26.90 16.94 -12.23
C ASN A 168 26.54 16.06 -11.03
N LEU A 169 25.39 16.27 -10.40
CA LEU A 169 24.92 15.41 -9.29
C LEU A 169 24.59 13.98 -9.75
N LEU A 170 24.05 13.81 -10.96
CA LEU A 170 23.75 12.51 -11.54
C LEU A 170 25.01 11.75 -11.97
N LEU A 171 26.02 12.48 -12.45
CA LEU A 171 27.25 11.92 -13.03
C LEU A 171 28.41 11.77 -12.02
N GLN A 172 28.37 12.46 -10.89
CA GLN A 172 29.46 12.43 -9.90
C GLN A 172 29.01 11.73 -8.60
N ALA A 173 29.54 10.54 -8.35
CA ALA A 173 29.60 9.99 -6.99
C ALA A 173 30.87 10.52 -6.32
N ASN A 174 30.76 11.63 -5.59
CA ASN A 174 31.84 12.00 -4.69
C ASN A 174 31.93 10.96 -3.57
N THR A 175 32.98 10.13 -3.58
CA THR A 175 33.28 9.07 -2.59
C THR A 175 33.34 9.53 -1.13
N ARG A 176 33.38 10.84 -0.87
CA ARG A 176 33.40 11.45 0.47
C ARG A 176 32.03 11.83 1.03
N THR A 177 30.96 11.77 0.22
CA THR A 177 29.61 12.20 0.59
C THR A 177 28.59 11.20 0.09
N ASN A 178 27.70 10.74 0.97
CA ASN A 178 26.62 9.79 0.68
C ASN A 178 25.63 10.34 -0.38
N SER A 179 25.99 10.29 -1.66
CA SER A 179 25.15 10.72 -2.79
C SER A 179 23.97 9.77 -2.96
N ASP A 180 22.77 10.34 -3.10
CA ASP A 180 21.54 9.61 -3.41
C ASP A 180 21.65 8.80 -4.72
N PHE A 181 22.52 9.21 -5.64
CA PHE A 181 22.73 8.57 -6.95
C PHE A 181 23.92 7.59 -6.99
N SER A 182 24.50 7.27 -5.84
CA SER A 182 25.42 6.12 -5.76
C SER A 182 24.68 4.84 -6.14
N THR A 183 25.30 3.96 -6.94
CA THR A 183 24.60 2.85 -7.61
C THR A 183 23.74 2.00 -6.68
N TYR A 184 24.30 1.51 -5.56
CA TYR A 184 23.57 0.67 -4.62
C TYR A 184 22.43 1.41 -3.91
N ARG A 185 22.64 2.66 -3.50
CA ARG A 185 21.61 3.48 -2.86
C ARG A 185 20.49 3.82 -3.85
N TYR A 186 20.85 4.12 -5.09
CA TYR A 186 19.89 4.36 -6.15
C TYR A 186 19.03 3.11 -6.38
N LEU A 187 19.63 1.93 -6.59
CA LEU A 187 18.89 0.68 -6.80
C LEU A 187 17.97 0.33 -5.61
N ALA A 188 18.42 0.59 -4.38
CA ALA A 188 17.61 0.46 -3.18
C ALA A 188 16.43 1.44 -3.18
N SER A 189 16.67 2.71 -3.52
CA SER A 189 15.61 3.72 -3.66
C SER A 189 14.63 3.40 -4.80
N GLN A 190 15.02 2.63 -5.81
CA GLN A 190 14.10 2.19 -6.87
C GLN A 190 13.36 0.89 -6.51
N GLY A 191 13.65 0.31 -5.34
CA GLY A 191 13.06 -0.95 -4.89
C GLY A 191 13.60 -2.20 -5.57
N PHE A 192 14.72 -2.07 -6.30
CA PHE A 192 15.40 -3.23 -6.87
C PHE A 192 16.16 -3.99 -5.78
N LEU A 193 16.82 -3.26 -4.87
CA LEU A 193 17.51 -3.79 -3.69
C LEU A 193 16.76 -3.41 -2.39
N PRO A 194 17.02 -4.11 -1.27
CA PRO A 194 16.45 -3.74 0.01
C PRO A 194 16.87 -2.34 0.49
N GLY A 195 15.92 -1.54 0.96
CA GLY A 195 16.09 -0.12 1.29
C GLY A 195 16.68 0.22 2.67
N TYR A 196 16.58 -0.68 3.65
CA TYR A 196 16.96 -0.59 5.09
C TYR A 196 17.35 0.80 5.68
N ASN A 197 16.53 1.83 5.42
CA ASN A 197 16.54 3.23 5.93
C ASN A 197 16.25 4.28 4.84
N PHE A 198 16.26 3.90 3.55
CA PHE A 198 15.95 4.81 2.45
C PHE A 198 14.51 4.62 1.98
N PRO A 199 13.74 5.70 1.79
CA PRO A 199 12.40 5.59 1.21
C PRO A 199 12.48 5.03 -0.21
N ARG A 200 11.65 4.03 -0.51
CA ARG A 200 11.45 3.55 -1.88
C ARG A 200 10.66 4.58 -2.69
N LEU A 201 11.13 4.77 -3.92
CA LEU A 201 10.68 5.68 -4.94
C LEU A 201 10.36 7.09 -4.40
N PRO A 202 11.30 7.78 -3.71
CA PRO A 202 10.99 9.03 -3.03
C PRO A 202 10.64 10.15 -4.00
N LEU A 203 9.95 11.17 -3.49
CA LEU A 203 9.96 12.47 -4.14
C LEU A 203 11.28 13.18 -3.81
N LEU A 204 11.86 13.84 -4.80
CA LEU A 204 13.11 14.57 -4.64
C LEU A 204 12.89 16.08 -4.75
N ALA A 205 13.39 16.83 -3.78
CA ALA A 205 13.49 18.28 -3.88
C ALA A 205 14.93 18.69 -4.17
N TYR A 206 15.17 19.40 -5.27
CA TYR A 206 16.46 20.01 -5.55
C TYR A 206 16.66 21.24 -4.67
N ILE A 207 17.69 21.21 -3.83
CA ILE A 207 18.08 22.27 -2.90
C ILE A 207 19.35 22.95 -3.42
N GLN A 208 19.26 24.27 -3.62
CA GLN A 208 20.38 25.09 -4.05
C GLN A 208 21.36 25.30 -2.88
N GLY A 209 22.64 25.06 -3.12
CA GLY A 209 23.74 25.24 -2.19
C GLY A 209 24.02 26.70 -1.84
N ARG A 210 24.83 26.90 -0.80
CA ARG A 210 25.23 28.24 -0.35
C ARG A 210 26.39 28.76 -1.19
N ARG A 211 26.28 30.00 -1.67
CA ARG A 211 27.45 30.74 -2.18
C ARG A 211 28.44 30.95 -1.00
N LYS A 212 29.68 30.45 -1.18
CA LYS A 212 30.78 30.28 -0.20
C LYS A 212 30.74 28.95 0.57
N ASN A 213 31.41 27.92 0.02
CA ASN A 213 32.05 26.72 0.61
C ASN A 213 31.38 25.94 1.77
N VAL A 214 30.19 26.29 2.24
CA VAL A 214 29.58 25.71 3.47
C VAL A 214 28.33 24.87 3.17
N GLY A 215 27.70 25.00 2.00
CA GLY A 215 26.57 24.14 1.59
C GLY A 215 26.64 23.83 0.10
N ARG A 216 26.49 22.56 -0.27
CA ARG A 216 26.51 22.08 -1.67
C ARG A 216 25.09 21.96 -2.20
N ASP A 217 24.94 22.03 -3.52
CA ASP A 217 23.69 21.65 -4.17
C ASP A 217 23.41 20.17 -3.85
N SER A 218 22.17 19.85 -3.47
CA SER A 218 21.79 18.49 -3.05
C SER A 218 20.35 18.17 -3.43
N PHE A 219 20.02 16.89 -3.44
CA PHE A 219 18.64 16.44 -3.45
C PHE A 219 18.23 16.06 -2.03
N LEU A 220 17.02 16.47 -1.64
CA LEU A 220 16.37 16.02 -0.41
C LEU A 220 15.32 14.99 -0.78
N ALA A 221 15.56 13.73 -0.39
CA ALA A 221 14.61 12.64 -0.55
C ALA A 221 13.62 12.57 0.61
N ARG A 222 12.33 12.44 0.31
CA ARG A 222 11.26 12.26 1.31
C ARG A 222 10.25 11.18 0.86
N PRO A 223 9.66 10.42 1.80
CA PRO A 223 8.59 9.47 1.47
C PRO A 223 7.44 10.15 0.73
N ARG A 224 6.89 9.48 -0.29
CA ARG A 224 5.94 10.06 -1.25
C ARG A 224 4.73 10.74 -0.58
N PHE A 225 4.06 10.04 0.33
CA PHE A 225 2.82 10.51 0.97
C PHE A 225 3.04 11.72 1.88
N LEU A 226 4.23 11.85 2.47
CA LEU A 226 4.59 13.03 3.24
C LEU A 226 5.01 14.18 2.31
N ALA A 227 5.78 13.87 1.27
CA ALA A 227 6.28 14.86 0.33
C ALA A 227 5.19 15.54 -0.52
N VAL A 228 4.05 14.90 -0.80
CA VAL A 228 2.98 15.55 -1.60
C VAL A 228 2.44 16.83 -0.93
N SER A 229 2.52 16.92 0.40
CA SER A 229 2.18 18.12 1.17
C SER A 229 3.43 18.93 1.54
N GLU A 230 4.53 18.31 1.98
CA GLU A 230 5.77 19.04 2.33
C GLU A 230 6.39 19.75 1.14
N PHE A 231 6.40 19.12 -0.03
CA PHE A 231 6.88 19.67 -1.30
C PHE A 231 5.73 20.28 -2.13
N GLY A 232 4.61 20.58 -1.49
CA GLY A 232 3.45 21.18 -2.13
C GLY A 232 3.73 22.57 -2.72
N PRO A 233 2.81 23.11 -3.53
CA PRO A 233 3.02 24.35 -4.28
C PRO A 233 3.34 25.55 -3.39
N LEU A 234 4.53 26.13 -3.58
CA LEU A 234 5.02 27.29 -2.82
C LEU A 234 5.19 27.02 -1.31
N SER A 235 5.31 25.75 -0.90
CA SER A 235 5.67 25.39 0.48
C SER A 235 7.10 25.84 0.82
N LEU A 236 7.38 25.95 2.11
CA LEU A 236 8.71 26.24 2.64
C LEU A 236 9.34 24.96 3.17
N ILE A 237 10.59 24.72 2.80
CA ILE A 237 11.44 23.61 3.22
C ILE A 237 12.59 24.19 4.03
N TYR A 238 12.77 23.67 5.24
CA TYR A 238 13.90 23.99 6.11
C TYR A 238 14.99 22.95 5.91
N HIS A 239 16.15 23.39 5.43
CA HIS A 239 17.29 22.49 5.18
C HIS A 239 18.60 23.19 5.53
N GLU A 240 19.43 22.53 6.35
CA GLU A 240 20.73 23.04 6.82
C GLU A 240 20.68 24.50 7.32
N GLY A 241 19.65 24.85 8.10
CA GLY A 241 19.48 26.20 8.66
C GLY A 241 19.16 27.29 7.62
N SER A 242 18.68 26.92 6.43
CA SER A 242 18.17 27.83 5.41
C SER A 242 16.74 27.45 5.00
N GLN A 243 16.02 28.42 4.47
CA GLN A 243 14.64 28.28 3.99
C GLN A 243 14.62 28.28 2.47
N TYR A 244 13.90 27.31 1.90
CA TYR A 244 13.75 27.13 0.46
C TYR A 244 12.27 27.06 0.10
N ARG A 245 11.85 27.78 -0.93
CA ARG A 245 10.48 27.75 -1.42
C ARG A 245 10.37 26.86 -2.64
N VAL A 246 9.39 25.97 -2.66
CA VAL A 246 9.10 25.13 -3.83
C VAL A 246 8.50 25.98 -4.94
N LYS A 247 9.28 26.29 -5.97
CA LYS A 247 8.84 27.19 -7.07
C LYS A 247 8.38 26.42 -8.30
N ARG A 248 8.88 25.20 -8.50
CA ARG A 248 8.79 24.50 -9.78
C ARG A 248 8.64 23.00 -9.60
N VAL A 249 7.84 22.38 -10.45
CA VAL A 249 7.86 20.93 -10.69
C VAL A 249 8.78 20.65 -11.87
N MET A 250 9.62 19.63 -11.76
CA MET A 250 10.40 19.17 -12.90
C MET A 250 9.50 18.31 -13.78
N LEU A 251 9.06 18.89 -14.90
CA LEU A 251 8.20 18.21 -15.86
C LEU A 251 9.01 17.17 -16.64
N GLY A 252 8.47 15.96 -16.80
CA GLY A 252 9.08 14.90 -17.61
C GLY A 252 9.10 15.23 -19.11
N ILE A 253 9.83 14.44 -19.89
CA ILE A 253 9.89 14.59 -21.35
C ILE A 253 8.56 14.15 -21.97
N ARG A 254 8.00 15.00 -22.83
CA ARG A 254 6.78 14.70 -23.59
C ARG A 254 7.14 13.79 -24.77
N ASP A 255 6.47 12.65 -24.88
CA ASP A 255 6.48 11.89 -26.13
C ASP A 255 5.71 12.70 -27.19
N ASP A 256 6.41 13.13 -28.23
CA ASP A 256 5.92 14.01 -29.29
C ASP A 256 4.99 13.26 -30.28
N THR A 257 4.07 12.46 -29.73
CA THR A 257 3.08 11.68 -30.49
C THR A 257 1.90 12.58 -30.90
N GLY A 258 2.19 13.51 -31.81
CA GLY A 258 1.24 13.98 -32.83
C GLY A 258 0.01 14.79 -32.41
N SER A 259 -0.14 15.18 -31.15
CA SER A 259 -1.20 16.11 -30.72
C SER A 259 -0.59 17.45 -30.31
N SER A 260 -0.89 18.49 -31.08
CA SER A 260 -0.53 19.89 -30.85
C SER A 260 -1.24 20.51 -29.63
N ASN A 261 -1.28 19.79 -28.50
CA ASN A 261 -1.81 20.31 -27.24
C ASN A 261 -0.64 20.63 -26.31
N GLU A 262 -0.48 21.90 -25.97
CA GLU A 262 0.49 22.41 -24.98
C GLU A 262 0.18 21.96 -23.54
N ASP A 263 -0.86 21.14 -23.31
CA ASP A 263 -1.34 20.73 -21.99
C ASP A 263 -0.63 19.48 -21.40
N LEU A 264 -0.44 19.46 -20.08
CA LEU A 264 0.23 18.37 -19.38
C LEU A 264 -0.62 17.08 -19.41
N PRO A 265 0.00 15.88 -19.44
CA PRO A 265 -0.74 14.62 -19.36
C PRO A 265 -1.41 14.49 -17.99
N LYS A 266 -2.72 14.65 -17.97
CA LYS A 266 -3.54 14.57 -16.76
C LYS A 266 -4.25 13.22 -16.69
N THR A 267 -4.33 12.68 -15.49
CA THR A 267 -5.15 11.53 -15.16
C THR A 267 -6.44 12.02 -14.50
N GLU A 268 -7.51 11.25 -14.64
CA GLU A 268 -8.78 11.51 -13.98
C GLU A 268 -9.09 10.43 -12.94
N ALA A 269 -9.76 10.83 -11.87
CA ALA A 269 -10.25 9.93 -10.83
C ALA A 269 -11.68 10.26 -10.43
N ARG A 270 -12.49 9.23 -10.22
CA ARG A 270 -13.83 9.33 -9.62
C ARG A 270 -13.84 8.57 -8.30
N LEU A 271 -14.08 9.29 -7.21
CA LEU A 271 -14.06 8.73 -5.86
C LEU A 271 -15.47 8.31 -5.45
N CYS A 272 -15.59 7.10 -4.87
CA CYS A 272 -16.86 6.63 -4.34
C CYS A 272 -17.29 7.48 -3.13
N PRO A 273 -18.53 8.01 -3.11
CA PRO A 273 -19.02 8.83 -1.99
C PRO A 273 -19.30 8.00 -0.72
N ASN A 274 -19.36 6.67 -0.83
CA ASN A 274 -19.65 5.79 0.31
C ASN A 274 -18.39 5.21 0.96
N CYS A 275 -17.47 4.64 0.19
CA CYS A 275 -16.27 3.97 0.72
C CYS A 275 -14.95 4.66 0.36
N GLY A 276 -14.97 5.69 -0.49
CA GLY A 276 -13.76 6.41 -0.90
C GLY A 276 -12.87 5.69 -1.90
N TYR A 277 -13.31 4.55 -2.46
CA TYR A 277 -12.58 3.81 -3.49
C TYR A 277 -12.41 4.63 -4.78
N GLY A 278 -11.21 4.56 -5.39
CA GLY A 278 -10.85 5.36 -6.55
C GLY A 278 -11.06 4.61 -7.86
N HIS A 279 -11.79 5.22 -8.79
CA HIS A 279 -12.02 4.70 -10.14
C HIS A 279 -11.20 5.51 -11.12
N PHE A 280 -10.42 4.83 -11.96
CA PHE A 280 -9.48 5.45 -12.91
C PHE A 280 -9.60 4.79 -14.28
N GLY A 281 -9.20 5.50 -15.33
CA GLY A 281 -9.17 4.96 -16.70
C GLY A 281 -10.54 4.44 -17.14
N THR A 282 -10.63 3.15 -17.47
CA THR A 282 -11.89 2.51 -17.90
C THR A 282 -12.96 2.49 -16.81
N GLN A 283 -12.56 2.45 -15.53
CA GLN A 283 -13.49 2.38 -14.38
C GLN A 283 -14.26 3.69 -14.16
N LEU A 284 -13.84 4.80 -14.78
CA LEU A 284 -14.55 6.09 -14.66
C LEU A 284 -15.98 6.02 -15.19
N LYS A 285 -16.24 5.08 -16.11
CA LYS A 285 -17.55 4.86 -16.73
C LYS A 285 -18.44 3.93 -15.92
N ASP A 286 -17.92 3.32 -14.85
CA ASP A 286 -18.70 2.43 -14.00
C ASP A 286 -19.79 3.24 -13.28
N GLU A 287 -20.97 2.66 -13.13
CA GLU A 287 -22.08 3.27 -12.36
C GLU A 287 -22.08 2.80 -10.90
N ILE A 288 -21.44 1.66 -10.65
CA ILE A 288 -21.39 0.96 -9.37
C ILE A 288 -19.94 0.88 -8.91
N CYS A 289 -19.73 1.08 -7.61
CA CYS A 289 -18.41 1.01 -7.02
C CYS A 289 -17.85 -0.41 -7.05
N ASN A 290 -16.65 -0.57 -7.61
CA ASN A 290 -15.98 -1.87 -7.70
C ASN A 290 -15.62 -2.50 -6.34
N ALA A 291 -15.73 -1.78 -5.22
CA ALA A 291 -15.32 -2.26 -3.89
C ALA A 291 -16.48 -2.48 -2.91
N CYS A 292 -17.54 -1.67 -2.98
CA CYS A 292 -18.66 -1.73 -2.02
C CYS A 292 -20.04 -1.81 -2.67
N ASP A 293 -20.09 -1.94 -4.00
CA ASP A 293 -21.32 -2.06 -4.79
C ASP A 293 -22.34 -0.91 -4.66
N SER A 294 -21.96 0.21 -4.03
CA SER A 294 -22.79 1.41 -3.97
C SER A 294 -22.80 2.16 -5.31
N ARG A 295 -23.86 2.94 -5.58
CA ARG A 295 -23.89 3.85 -6.73
C ARG A 295 -22.79 4.89 -6.62
N LEU A 296 -22.17 5.23 -7.75
CA LEU A 296 -21.12 6.27 -7.83
C LEU A 296 -21.67 7.68 -8.06
N ASP A 297 -23.00 7.84 -8.12
CA ASP A 297 -23.67 9.12 -8.25
C ASP A 297 -23.34 10.02 -7.05
N GLY A 298 -23.00 11.29 -7.31
CA GLY A 298 -22.54 12.21 -6.27
C GLY A 298 -21.09 11.99 -5.79
N GLY A 299 -20.36 11.04 -6.39
CA GLY A 299 -18.93 10.87 -6.15
C GLY A 299 -18.09 12.06 -6.63
N THR A 300 -17.00 12.34 -5.92
CA THR A 300 -16.09 13.44 -6.26
C THR A 300 -15.28 13.08 -7.51
N HIS A 301 -15.36 13.91 -8.55
CA HIS A 301 -14.57 13.73 -9.77
C HIS A 301 -13.43 14.74 -9.84
N ILE A 302 -12.22 14.24 -10.08
CA ILE A 302 -10.99 15.03 -10.18
C ILE A 302 -10.41 14.81 -11.57
N HIS A 303 -10.44 15.85 -12.41
CA HIS A 303 -10.09 15.74 -13.84
C HIS A 303 -8.60 16.02 -14.16
N ASN A 304 -7.84 16.54 -13.20
CA ASN A 304 -6.56 17.18 -13.48
C ASN A 304 -5.40 16.62 -12.65
N LEU A 305 -5.40 15.32 -12.38
CA LEU A 305 -4.34 14.70 -11.59
C LEU A 305 -3.03 14.67 -12.39
N TYR A 306 -1.94 15.13 -11.78
CA TYR A 306 -0.61 15.08 -12.37
C TYR A 306 0.37 14.44 -11.39
N ARG A 307 1.11 13.44 -11.86
CA ARG A 307 2.09 12.70 -11.04
C ARG A 307 3.33 13.57 -10.85
N VAL A 308 3.57 14.00 -9.63
CA VAL A 308 4.77 14.80 -9.30
C VAL A 308 5.83 13.90 -8.69
N GLU A 309 7.03 13.91 -9.27
CA GLU A 309 8.14 13.10 -8.78
C GLU A 309 9.31 13.93 -8.25
N ASN A 310 9.59 15.07 -8.89
CA ASN A 310 10.70 15.93 -8.50
C ASN A 310 10.28 17.41 -8.52
N VAL A 311 10.76 18.16 -7.53
CA VAL A 311 10.53 19.61 -7.43
C VAL A 311 11.84 20.36 -7.37
N SER A 312 11.84 21.61 -7.84
CA SER A 312 12.96 22.53 -7.70
C SER A 312 12.59 23.67 -6.76
N THR A 313 13.55 24.04 -5.92
CA THR A 313 13.37 25.05 -4.89
C THR A 313 14.22 26.28 -5.16
N ARG A 314 13.81 27.40 -4.58
CA ARG A 314 14.58 28.64 -4.58
C ARG A 314 14.77 29.11 -3.15
N ARG A 315 15.99 29.50 -2.81
CA ARG A 315 16.29 30.07 -1.48
C ARG A 315 15.49 31.35 -1.25
N VAL A 316 14.94 31.49 -0.05
CA VAL A 316 14.27 32.70 0.42
C VAL A 316 15.07 33.28 1.59
N GLU A 317 15.15 34.60 1.67
CA GLU A 317 15.76 35.29 2.83
C GLU A 317 14.80 35.27 4.02
N ARG A 318 15.33 35.54 5.23
CA ARG A 318 14.63 35.34 6.52
C ARG A 318 13.18 35.82 6.47
N ILE A 319 12.26 34.86 6.59
CA ILE A 319 10.85 35.09 6.87
C ILE A 319 10.72 35.32 8.38
N SER A 320 9.97 36.34 8.78
CA SER A 320 9.66 36.57 10.20
C SER A 320 8.75 35.45 10.75
N CYS A 321 8.77 35.20 12.07
CA CYS A 321 7.88 34.19 12.68
C CYS A 321 6.40 34.45 12.37
N ASP A 322 5.99 35.72 12.29
CA ASP A 322 4.62 36.12 11.95
C ASP A 322 4.28 35.81 10.49
N GLU A 323 5.21 36.03 9.56
CA GLU A 323 5.03 35.64 8.16
C GLU A 323 5.02 34.12 8.01
N GLU A 324 5.79 33.39 8.82
CA GLU A 324 5.76 31.92 8.84
C GLU A 324 4.39 31.42 9.32
N GLU A 325 3.87 31.95 10.43
CA GLU A 325 2.59 31.53 10.99
C GLU A 325 1.41 31.87 10.05
N ARG A 326 1.46 33.01 9.35
CA ARG A 326 0.50 33.35 8.28
C ARG A 326 0.62 32.43 7.06
N GLN A 327 1.84 31.97 6.74
CA GLN A 327 2.12 31.06 5.62
C GLN A 327 1.88 29.58 5.94
N ARG A 328 1.66 29.20 7.22
CA ARG A 328 1.25 27.85 7.67
C ARG A 328 -0.20 27.51 7.28
N GLN A 329 -0.55 27.74 6.03
CA GLN A 329 -1.74 27.16 5.44
C GLN A 329 -1.39 25.78 4.91
N GLY A 330 -1.93 24.75 5.56
CA GLY A 330 -1.82 23.39 5.06
C GLY A 330 -2.59 23.19 3.76
N TYR A 331 -2.37 22.03 3.15
CA TYR A 331 -3.11 21.59 1.96
C TYR A 331 -4.29 20.70 2.35
N GLU A 332 -5.30 20.69 1.51
CA GLU A 332 -6.34 19.66 1.53
C GLU A 332 -5.83 18.46 0.74
N THR A 333 -5.53 17.37 1.45
CA THR A 333 -5.11 16.12 0.82
C THR A 333 -6.21 15.08 0.94
N GLN A 334 -6.48 14.37 -0.15
CA GLN A 334 -7.42 13.27 -0.20
C GLN A 334 -6.67 11.97 -0.49
N THR A 335 -6.92 10.95 0.33
CA THR A 335 -6.40 9.60 0.12
C THR A 335 -7.50 8.74 -0.48
N THR A 336 -7.13 7.87 -1.42
CA THR A 336 -8.00 6.86 -2.00
C THR A 336 -7.20 5.59 -2.24
N LEU A 337 -7.86 4.47 -2.50
CA LEU A 337 -7.20 3.20 -2.73
C LEU A 337 -7.81 2.43 -3.90
N GLN A 338 -7.03 1.49 -4.43
CA GLN A 338 -7.45 0.45 -5.35
C GLN A 338 -6.90 -0.90 -4.89
N PHE A 339 -7.75 -1.92 -4.84
CA PHE A 339 -7.31 -3.27 -4.51
C PHE A 339 -6.53 -3.88 -5.67
N ALA A 340 -5.54 -4.71 -5.34
CA ALA A 340 -4.85 -5.50 -6.36
C ALA A 340 -5.84 -6.46 -7.04
N ARG A 341 -5.59 -6.75 -8.32
CA ARG A 341 -6.38 -7.71 -9.11
C ARG A 341 -5.50 -8.84 -9.59
N GLN A 342 -6.00 -10.07 -9.49
CA GLN A 342 -5.42 -11.27 -10.09
C GLN A 342 -6.54 -12.04 -10.78
N ASP A 343 -6.35 -12.39 -12.06
CA ASP A 343 -7.35 -13.09 -12.88
C ASP A 343 -8.76 -12.44 -12.81
N ASP A 344 -8.77 -11.10 -12.91
CA ASP A 344 -9.96 -10.22 -12.77
C ASP A 344 -10.68 -10.26 -11.40
N LYS A 345 -10.14 -10.96 -10.40
CA LYS A 345 -10.65 -10.96 -9.02
C LYS A 345 -9.89 -9.98 -8.14
N LEU A 346 -10.61 -9.26 -7.29
CA LEU A 346 -10.04 -8.38 -6.28
C LEU A 346 -9.36 -9.22 -5.19
N GLN A 347 -8.16 -8.83 -4.84
CA GLN A 347 -7.36 -9.43 -3.78
C GLN A 347 -7.71 -8.77 -2.45
N VAL A 348 -8.81 -9.22 -1.85
CA VAL A 348 -9.33 -8.70 -0.58
C VAL A 348 -9.83 -9.85 0.28
N LEU A 349 -9.36 -9.91 1.51
CA LEU A 349 -9.86 -10.79 2.56
C LEU A 349 -10.88 -10.02 3.41
N THR A 350 -12.11 -10.49 3.44
CA THR A 350 -13.18 -9.90 4.24
C THR A 350 -13.42 -10.73 5.49
N GLY A 351 -13.34 -10.10 6.66
CA GLY A 351 -13.64 -10.70 7.96
C GLY A 351 -14.73 -9.93 8.69
N GLN A 352 -15.33 -10.57 9.67
CA GLN A 352 -16.29 -9.93 10.59
C GLN A 352 -15.88 -10.22 12.02
N ALA A 353 -15.78 -9.17 12.84
CA ALA A 353 -15.63 -9.29 14.28
C ALA A 353 -17.04 -9.37 14.89
N LYS A 354 -17.35 -10.51 15.52
CA LYS A 354 -18.68 -10.77 16.08
C LYS A 354 -18.60 -11.17 17.54
N THR A 355 -19.64 -10.80 18.27
CA THR A 355 -20.06 -11.49 19.50
C THR A 355 -21.12 -12.53 19.14
N GLU A 356 -21.61 -13.34 20.09
CA GLU A 356 -22.61 -14.39 19.80
C GLU A 356 -23.88 -13.85 19.11
N ASP A 357 -24.24 -12.58 19.36
CA ASP A 357 -25.51 -11.98 18.94
C ASP A 357 -25.39 -10.91 17.83
N GLU A 358 -24.22 -10.30 17.62
CA GLU A 358 -24.09 -9.11 16.77
C GLU A 358 -22.74 -9.01 16.02
N THR A 359 -22.77 -8.39 14.83
CA THR A 359 -21.55 -8.03 14.09
C THR A 359 -21.11 -6.63 14.48
N LEU A 360 -19.98 -6.53 15.19
CA LEU A 360 -19.47 -5.26 15.69
C LEU A 360 -18.71 -4.47 14.61
N LEU A 361 -17.84 -5.16 13.87
CA LEU A 361 -17.01 -4.56 12.83
C LEU A 361 -16.91 -5.49 11.62
N THR A 362 -16.84 -4.90 10.43
CA THR A 362 -16.41 -5.58 9.20
C THR A 362 -14.98 -5.15 8.88
N LEU A 363 -14.12 -6.12 8.57
CA LEU A 363 -12.72 -5.92 8.24
C LEU A 363 -12.50 -6.28 6.78
N GLN A 364 -11.83 -5.43 6.02
CA GLN A 364 -11.37 -5.74 4.67
C GLN A 364 -9.86 -5.54 4.62
N TYR A 365 -9.12 -6.64 4.57
CA TYR A 365 -7.67 -6.61 4.40
C TYR A 365 -7.32 -6.80 2.93
N ALA A 366 -6.52 -5.91 2.38
CA ALA A 366 -6.03 -6.02 1.01
C ALA A 366 -4.50 -5.90 0.99
N PRO A 367 -3.79 -6.99 0.66
CA PRO A 367 -2.34 -6.93 0.45
C PRO A 367 -2.03 -6.15 -0.83
N ALA A 368 -0.92 -5.42 -0.82
CA ALA A 368 -0.40 -4.70 -2.00
C ALA A 368 -1.43 -3.80 -2.72
N ALA A 369 -2.39 -3.22 -1.99
CA ALA A 369 -3.33 -2.25 -2.54
C ALA A 369 -2.59 -0.98 -2.98
N THR A 370 -3.04 -0.37 -4.08
CA THR A 370 -2.48 0.90 -4.55
C THR A 370 -3.16 2.04 -3.81
N VAL A 371 -2.41 2.71 -2.94
CA VAL A 371 -2.88 3.89 -2.19
C VAL A 371 -2.42 5.14 -2.92
N TRP A 372 -3.36 6.02 -3.19
CA TRP A 372 -3.15 7.31 -3.85
C TRP A 372 -3.35 8.43 -2.85
N ARG A 373 -2.48 9.43 -2.90
CA ARG A 373 -2.62 10.65 -2.10
C ARG A 373 -2.55 11.86 -3.02
N MET A 374 -3.63 12.63 -3.04
CA MET A 374 -3.83 13.74 -3.96
C MET A 374 -3.86 15.05 -3.17
N ASN A 375 -3.17 16.07 -3.67
CA ASN A 375 -3.24 17.42 -3.14
C ASN A 375 -4.28 18.22 -3.95
N LEU A 376 -5.43 18.45 -3.33
CA LEU A 376 -6.60 19.06 -3.96
C LEU A 376 -6.56 20.59 -3.97
N GLY A 377 -5.70 21.21 -3.15
CA GLY A 377 -5.64 22.68 -3.04
C GLY A 377 -5.22 23.16 -1.66
N TRP A 378 -5.19 24.48 -1.47
CA TRP A 378 -5.03 25.08 -0.14
C TRP A 378 -6.25 24.79 0.74
N ARG A 379 -6.02 24.51 2.03
CA ARG A 379 -7.09 24.19 2.98
C ARG A 379 -8.10 25.33 3.20
N ARG A 380 -7.66 26.59 3.08
CA ARG A 380 -8.48 27.80 3.23
C ARG A 380 -8.73 28.52 1.89
N ARG A 381 -8.88 27.76 0.79
CA ARG A 381 -9.20 28.32 -0.53
C ARG A 381 -10.63 28.88 -0.58
N LYS A 382 -10.89 29.79 -1.53
CA LYS A 382 -12.19 30.47 -1.67
C LYS A 382 -13.30 29.51 -2.08
N GLU A 383 -13.02 28.62 -3.03
CA GLU A 383 -14.01 27.70 -3.59
C GLU A 383 -13.50 26.26 -3.52
N LYS A 384 -14.17 25.41 -2.73
CA LYS A 384 -13.73 24.03 -2.49
C LYS A 384 -13.90 23.09 -3.69
N SER A 385 -14.81 23.42 -4.62
CA SER A 385 -15.06 22.66 -5.86
C SER A 385 -13.92 22.77 -6.87
N ILE A 386 -13.08 23.80 -6.77
CA ILE A 386 -11.96 24.01 -7.70
C ILE A 386 -10.73 23.28 -7.16
N TYR A 387 -10.32 22.22 -7.86
CA TYR A 387 -9.19 21.38 -7.48
C TYR A 387 -7.91 21.72 -8.23
N GLY A 388 -6.80 21.73 -7.48
CA GLY A 388 -5.45 21.88 -7.99
C GLY A 388 -4.95 23.31 -8.05
N PHE A 389 -3.83 23.49 -8.74
CA PHE A 389 -2.99 24.68 -8.72
C PHE A 389 -2.58 25.07 -10.13
N ASN A 390 -2.48 26.37 -10.39
CA ASN A 390 -1.99 26.90 -11.66
C ASN A 390 -0.48 26.66 -11.84
N ILE A 391 -0.08 26.04 -12.95
CA ILE A 391 1.31 25.76 -13.32
C ILE A 391 1.58 26.17 -14.78
N ASN A 392 2.77 26.69 -15.06
CA ASN A 392 3.22 26.94 -16.41
C ASN A 392 3.68 25.62 -17.07
N THR A 393 3.10 25.24 -18.21
CA THR A 393 3.37 23.94 -18.86
C THR A 393 4.74 23.83 -19.52
N VAL A 394 5.44 24.96 -19.70
CA VAL A 394 6.78 25.01 -20.32
C VAL A 394 7.85 25.04 -19.24
N THR A 395 7.72 25.91 -18.24
CA THR A 395 8.73 26.05 -17.19
C THR A 395 8.52 25.11 -16.01
N GLY A 396 7.29 24.64 -15.79
CA GLY A 396 6.89 23.89 -14.60
C GLY A 396 6.75 24.76 -13.35
N GLU A 397 6.81 26.09 -13.47
CA GLU A 397 6.71 27.00 -12.33
C GLU A 397 5.26 27.23 -11.90
N TRP A 398 5.06 27.30 -10.58
CA TRP A 398 3.77 27.66 -10.01
C TRP A 398 3.41 29.11 -10.36
N SER A 399 2.20 29.29 -10.89
CA SER A 399 1.68 30.58 -11.36
C SER A 399 0.68 31.16 -10.38
N LYS A 400 0.36 32.45 -10.51
CA LYS A 400 -0.66 33.10 -9.67
C LYS A 400 -1.99 32.36 -9.77
N ASP A 401 -2.70 32.31 -8.65
CA ASP A 401 -3.94 31.57 -8.51
C ASP A 401 -4.92 32.36 -7.63
N GLU A 402 -6.13 32.60 -8.11
CA GLU A 402 -7.17 33.32 -7.36
C GLU A 402 -7.61 32.59 -6.09
N GLN A 403 -7.38 31.27 -6.04
CA GLN A 403 -7.61 30.39 -4.89
C GLN A 403 -6.48 30.48 -3.85
N ALA A 404 -5.31 31.04 -4.22
CA ALA A 404 -4.17 31.16 -3.31
C ALA A 404 -4.32 32.33 -2.34
N PRO A 405 -3.77 32.21 -1.11
CA PRO A 405 -3.58 33.34 -0.20
C PRO A 405 -2.73 34.45 -0.84
N VAL A 406 -2.91 35.69 -0.38
CA VAL A 406 -2.20 36.87 -0.91
C VAL A 406 -0.68 36.67 -0.85
N GLU A 407 -0.14 36.20 0.28
CA GLU A 407 1.30 36.01 0.44
C GLU A 407 1.87 34.95 -0.52
N LYS A 408 1.08 33.91 -0.85
CA LYS A 408 1.49 32.87 -1.81
C LYS A 408 1.46 33.39 -3.24
N ASN A 409 0.52 34.28 -3.57
CA ASN A 409 0.44 34.89 -4.90
C ASN A 409 1.60 35.85 -5.20
N ASP A 410 2.09 36.57 -4.20
CA ASP A 410 3.28 37.43 -4.35
C ASP A 410 4.53 36.65 -4.75
N ASP A 411 4.54 35.36 -4.37
CA ASP A 411 5.59 34.42 -4.68
C ASP A 411 5.45 33.71 -6.03
N ALA A 412 4.28 33.71 -6.64
CA ALA A 412 4.06 32.95 -7.85
C ALA A 412 4.63 33.66 -9.10
N ASN A 413 4.94 32.89 -10.15
CA ASN A 413 5.36 33.51 -11.40
C ASN A 413 4.19 34.27 -12.04
N THR A 414 4.49 35.41 -12.67
CA THR A 414 3.54 36.31 -13.33
C THR A 414 3.47 36.09 -14.86
N GLU A 415 4.25 35.17 -15.41
CA GLU A 415 4.24 34.87 -16.85
C GLU A 415 3.13 33.86 -17.21
N GLU A 416 2.10 34.35 -17.93
CA GLU A 416 0.80 33.67 -18.10
C GLU A 416 0.61 32.91 -19.43
N ARG A 417 1.61 32.90 -20.34
CA ARG A 417 1.37 32.50 -21.74
C ARG A 417 0.96 31.03 -21.94
N THR A 418 1.17 30.15 -20.95
CA THR A 418 0.87 28.71 -21.03
C THR A 418 0.53 28.11 -19.64
N VAL A 419 -0.51 28.63 -18.98
CA VAL A 419 -0.93 28.17 -17.65
C VAL A 419 -2.01 27.10 -17.75
N THR A 420 -1.82 26.00 -17.02
CA THR A 420 -2.83 24.94 -16.82
C THR A 420 -3.02 24.67 -15.34
N ARG A 421 -4.13 24.04 -14.94
CA ARG A 421 -4.39 23.65 -13.55
C ARG A 421 -4.12 22.16 -13.36
N ILE A 422 -3.31 21.81 -12.35
CA ILE A 422 -3.02 20.43 -11.97
C ILE A 422 -3.24 20.17 -10.48
N SER A 423 -3.67 18.96 -10.15
CA SER A 423 -3.74 18.43 -8.79
C SER A 423 -2.59 17.43 -8.61
N PRO A 424 -1.51 17.78 -7.90
CA PRO A 424 -0.39 16.88 -7.66
C PRO A 424 -0.86 15.61 -6.95
N PHE A 425 -0.42 14.44 -7.40
CA PHE A 425 -0.64 13.20 -6.69
C PHE A 425 0.61 12.34 -6.63
N VAL A 426 0.55 11.41 -5.69
CA VAL A 426 1.49 10.31 -5.52
C VAL A 426 0.73 9.01 -5.31
N GLU A 427 1.35 7.90 -5.65
CA GLU A 427 0.81 6.57 -5.41
C GLU A 427 1.90 5.65 -4.87
N ASP A 428 1.49 4.65 -4.12
CA ASP A 428 2.35 3.58 -3.63
C ASP A 428 1.57 2.30 -3.36
N ARG A 429 2.26 1.16 -3.34
CA ARG A 429 1.64 -0.13 -2.97
C ARG A 429 1.85 -0.41 -1.49
N ARG A 430 0.75 -0.62 -0.77
CA ARG A 430 0.74 -0.82 0.68
C ARG A 430 -0.22 -1.93 1.07
N ASN A 431 0.09 -2.60 2.18
CA ASN A 431 -0.90 -3.44 2.85
C ASN A 431 -1.90 -2.50 3.54
N VAL A 432 -3.19 -2.75 3.33
CA VAL A 432 -4.26 -1.93 3.89
C VAL A 432 -5.28 -2.78 4.64
N LEU A 433 -5.85 -2.20 5.69
CA LEU A 433 -6.97 -2.75 6.44
C LEU A 433 -8.04 -1.68 6.56
N ILE A 434 -9.23 -1.97 6.08
CA ILE A 434 -10.40 -1.11 6.23
C ILE A 434 -11.27 -1.70 7.34
N ILE A 435 -11.60 -0.88 8.33
CA ILE A 435 -12.52 -1.22 9.42
C ILE A 435 -13.79 -0.41 9.25
N THR A 436 -14.91 -1.10 9.07
CA THR A 436 -16.24 -0.51 8.96
C THR A 436 -17.08 -0.90 10.18
N PRO A 437 -17.61 0.06 10.95
CA PRO A 437 -18.55 -0.22 12.03
C PRO A 437 -19.78 -0.99 11.55
N GLY A 438 -20.27 -1.94 12.37
CA GLY A 438 -21.48 -2.71 12.08
C GLY A 438 -22.76 -1.87 12.13
N SER A 439 -22.74 -0.81 12.92
CA SER A 439 -23.78 0.22 13.01
C SER A 439 -23.17 1.60 12.69
N PRO A 440 -23.93 2.53 12.08
CA PRO A 440 -23.46 3.89 11.86
C PRO A 440 -23.05 4.56 13.18
N LEU A 441 -21.90 5.23 13.16
CA LEU A 441 -21.37 5.99 14.29
C LEU A 441 -21.36 7.48 13.94
N GLU A 442 -21.52 8.33 14.95
CA GLU A 442 -21.37 9.77 14.82
C GLU A 442 -19.89 10.15 14.59
N ASP A 443 -19.65 11.37 14.07
CA ASP A 443 -18.29 11.83 13.74
C ASP A 443 -17.32 11.77 14.93
N GLU A 444 -17.79 12.09 16.13
CA GLU A 444 -17.02 12.02 17.38
C GLU A 444 -16.66 10.56 17.73
N GLU A 445 -17.62 9.65 17.57
CA GLU A 445 -17.51 8.24 17.94
C GLU A 445 -16.51 7.52 17.03
N ILE A 446 -16.66 7.64 15.71
CA ILE A 446 -15.75 7.00 14.76
C ILE A 446 -14.34 7.61 14.82
N THR A 447 -14.22 8.92 15.08
CA THR A 447 -12.91 9.57 15.25
C THR A 447 -12.22 9.08 16.52
N THR A 448 -12.96 8.95 17.62
CA THR A 448 -12.43 8.40 18.87
C THR A 448 -12.04 6.93 18.69
N LEU A 449 -12.89 6.12 18.05
CA LEU A 449 -12.62 4.71 17.74
C LEU A 449 -11.36 4.56 16.88
N GLN A 450 -11.22 5.39 15.84
CA GLN A 450 -10.06 5.42 14.96
C GLN A 450 -8.75 5.56 15.75
N TYR A 451 -8.67 6.56 16.62
CA TYR A 451 -7.46 6.80 17.41
C TYR A 451 -7.28 5.79 18.54
N ALA A 452 -8.36 5.28 19.14
CA ALA A 452 -8.28 4.23 20.15
C ALA A 452 -7.70 2.94 19.57
N ILE A 453 -8.22 2.47 18.43
CA ILE A 453 -7.70 1.29 17.73
C ILE A 453 -6.27 1.55 17.27
N LYS A 454 -5.96 2.70 16.65
CA LYS A 454 -4.59 3.03 16.23
C LYS A 454 -3.58 2.89 17.38
N ARG A 455 -3.86 3.55 18.52
CA ARG A 455 -3.00 3.50 19.71
C ARG A 455 -2.92 2.10 20.31
N GLY A 456 -4.02 1.35 20.29
CA GLY A 456 -4.05 -0.05 20.72
C GLY A 456 -3.15 -0.93 19.86
N ILE A 457 -3.17 -0.77 18.54
CA ILE A 457 -2.28 -1.48 17.61
C ILE A 457 -0.82 -1.12 17.88
N GLU A 458 -0.50 0.17 17.98
CA GLU A 458 0.88 0.64 18.27
C GLU A 458 1.43 0.02 19.54
N GLN A 459 0.65 0.00 20.62
CA GLN A 459 1.07 -0.55 21.90
C GLN A 459 1.19 -2.09 21.87
N CYS A 460 0.25 -2.77 21.21
CA CYS A 460 0.23 -4.22 21.13
C CYS A 460 1.39 -4.78 20.31
N PHE A 461 1.74 -4.09 19.22
CA PHE A 461 2.77 -4.54 18.26
C PHE A 461 4.07 -3.75 18.33
N GLN A 462 4.21 -2.84 19.32
CA GLN A 462 5.40 -2.01 19.53
C GLN A 462 5.78 -1.18 18.29
N LEU A 463 4.78 -0.64 17.59
CA LEU A 463 4.98 0.22 16.43
C LEU A 463 5.17 1.68 16.83
N GLU A 464 6.00 2.39 16.08
CA GLU A 464 6.08 3.84 16.14
C GLU A 464 4.87 4.50 15.45
N GLU A 465 4.48 5.69 15.90
CA GLU A 465 3.28 6.37 15.39
C GLU A 465 3.32 6.60 13.87
N SER A 466 4.51 6.78 13.31
CA SER A 466 4.75 6.99 11.88
C SER A 466 4.72 5.71 11.04
N GLU A 467 4.76 4.53 11.66
CA GLU A 467 4.77 3.24 10.95
C GLU A 467 3.35 2.77 10.57
N LEU A 468 2.33 3.26 11.27
CA LEU A 468 0.93 2.97 10.99
C LEU A 468 0.16 4.26 10.75
N ILE A 469 -0.30 4.46 9.52
CA ILE A 469 -1.11 5.62 9.16
C ILE A 469 -2.59 5.23 9.19
N VAL A 470 -3.41 6.15 9.71
CA VAL A 470 -4.86 5.99 9.77
C VAL A 470 -5.56 7.20 9.16
N GLU A 471 -6.56 6.97 8.32
CA GLU A 471 -7.36 8.02 7.69
C GLU A 471 -8.84 7.60 7.60
N PRO A 472 -9.80 8.51 7.77
CA PRO A 472 -11.21 8.21 7.59
C PRO A 472 -11.57 8.05 6.11
N LEU A 473 -12.48 7.13 5.82
CA LEU A 473 -13.07 6.91 4.49
C LEU A 473 -14.57 7.25 4.51
N PRO A 474 -15.11 7.84 3.42
CA PRO A 474 -14.42 8.26 2.21
C PRO A 474 -13.48 9.47 2.41
N ASN A 475 -13.72 10.32 3.40
CA ASN A 475 -12.92 11.51 3.67
C ASN A 475 -13.13 12.01 5.12
N ARG A 476 -12.59 13.18 5.46
CA ARG A 476 -12.68 13.73 6.82
C ARG A 476 -14.03 14.33 7.20
N ASP A 477 -14.82 14.72 6.19
CA ASP A 477 -16.14 15.33 6.34
C ASP A 477 -17.27 14.27 6.29
N THR A 478 -16.95 13.02 5.93
CA THR A 478 -17.90 11.90 5.90
C THR A 478 -17.13 10.64 6.28
N ARG A 479 -17.42 10.11 7.48
CA ARG A 479 -16.63 9.04 8.11
C ARG A 479 -17.47 7.76 8.24
N ASN A 480 -17.41 6.93 7.22
CA ASN A 480 -18.13 5.65 7.18
C ASN A 480 -17.24 4.47 7.59
N ALA A 481 -15.93 4.58 7.35
CA ALA A 481 -14.96 3.54 7.66
C ALA A 481 -13.60 4.15 7.99
N ILE A 482 -12.69 3.32 8.50
CA ILE A 482 -11.34 3.71 8.91
C ILE A 482 -10.34 2.92 8.06
N LEU A 483 -9.49 3.62 7.31
CA LEU A 483 -8.38 3.05 6.55
C LEU A 483 -7.11 3.04 7.41
N PHE A 484 -6.54 1.86 7.58
CA PHE A 484 -5.19 1.66 8.10
C PHE A 484 -4.27 1.22 6.98
N TYR A 485 -3.06 1.77 6.94
CA TYR A 485 -2.01 1.27 6.06
C TYR A 485 -0.62 1.44 6.68
N GLU A 486 0.24 0.47 6.42
CA GLU A 486 1.59 0.42 6.97
C GLU A 486 2.52 1.32 6.14
N ALA A 487 3.26 2.22 6.78
CA ALA A 487 4.17 3.14 6.11
C ALA A 487 5.48 2.45 5.68
N ALA A 488 5.87 1.39 6.39
CA ALA A 488 7.03 0.58 6.07
C ALA A 488 6.81 -0.21 4.77
N GLU A 489 7.85 -0.31 3.96
CA GLU A 489 7.88 -1.23 2.82
C GLU A 489 7.98 -2.66 3.33
N GLY A 490 7.30 -3.60 2.67
CA GLY A 490 7.16 -4.97 3.17
C GLY A 490 5.99 -5.12 4.16
N GLY A 491 5.59 -4.04 4.81
CA GLY A 491 4.60 -4.08 5.87
C GLY A 491 5.19 -4.61 7.19
N ALA A 492 4.61 -4.17 8.29
CA ALA A 492 4.90 -4.71 9.62
C ALA A 492 4.18 -6.06 9.86
N GLY A 493 3.32 -6.47 8.93
CA GLY A 493 2.53 -7.71 9.04
C GLY A 493 1.44 -7.63 10.11
N VAL A 494 1.26 -6.45 10.70
CA VAL A 494 0.32 -6.21 11.79
C VAL A 494 -1.10 -6.21 11.24
N LEU A 495 -1.30 -5.60 10.07
CA LEU A 495 -2.62 -5.61 9.42
C LEU A 495 -3.03 -7.01 8.96
N THR A 496 -2.09 -7.79 8.42
CA THR A 496 -2.31 -9.20 8.06
C THR A 496 -2.74 -9.99 9.29
N ARG A 497 -2.04 -9.81 10.42
CA ARG A 497 -2.35 -10.50 11.67
C ARG A 497 -3.72 -10.11 12.21
N LEU A 498 -4.08 -8.84 12.21
CA LEU A 498 -5.42 -8.40 12.62
C LEU A 498 -6.55 -9.01 11.79
N ALA A 499 -6.30 -9.28 10.51
CA ALA A 499 -7.27 -9.90 9.62
C ALA A 499 -7.34 -11.43 9.75
N SER A 500 -6.23 -12.10 10.07
CA SER A 500 -6.09 -13.57 10.03
C SER A 500 -6.12 -14.25 11.40
N ASP A 501 -5.67 -13.57 12.45
CA ASP A 501 -5.66 -14.07 13.82
C ASP A 501 -7.00 -13.73 14.51
N SER A 502 -7.76 -14.77 14.84
CA SER A 502 -9.10 -14.64 15.43
C SER A 502 -9.14 -13.83 16.73
N THR A 503 -8.03 -13.72 17.47
CA THR A 503 -7.97 -13.04 18.77
C THR A 503 -7.20 -11.73 18.76
N ALA A 504 -6.44 -11.42 17.70
CA ALA A 504 -5.57 -10.24 17.67
C ALA A 504 -6.35 -8.92 17.84
N LEU A 505 -7.53 -8.80 17.24
CA LEU A 505 -8.36 -7.60 17.38
C LEU A 505 -8.87 -7.40 18.82
N ALA A 506 -9.18 -8.49 19.52
CA ALA A 506 -9.61 -8.45 20.91
C ALA A 506 -8.48 -8.00 21.84
N GLU A 507 -7.24 -8.44 21.58
CA GLU A 507 -6.05 -7.96 22.29
C GLU A 507 -5.82 -6.45 22.06
N VAL A 508 -5.99 -5.98 20.82
CA VAL A 508 -5.89 -4.55 20.48
C VAL A 508 -6.97 -3.74 21.19
N ALA A 509 -8.22 -4.21 21.21
CA ALA A 509 -9.30 -3.52 21.90
C ALA A 509 -9.04 -3.40 23.42
N LYS A 510 -8.49 -4.47 24.02
CA LYS A 510 -8.06 -4.46 25.42
C LYS A 510 -6.96 -3.41 25.67
N GLN A 511 -5.95 -3.35 24.80
CA GLN A 511 -4.90 -2.33 24.89
C GLN A 511 -5.44 -0.91 24.70
N ALA A 512 -6.38 -0.72 23.76
CA ALA A 512 -7.03 0.57 23.52
C ALA A 512 -7.74 1.09 24.79
N LEU A 513 -8.50 0.23 25.48
CA LEU A 513 -9.15 0.57 26.76
C LEU A 513 -8.13 0.95 27.85
N GLN A 514 -7.05 0.18 27.98
CA GLN A 514 -5.96 0.48 28.92
C GLN A 514 -5.30 1.84 28.64
N ILE A 515 -5.05 2.15 27.36
CA ILE A 515 -4.52 3.46 26.93
C ILE A 515 -5.51 4.58 27.26
N CYS A 516 -6.81 4.33 27.12
CA CYS A 516 -7.88 5.21 27.55
C CYS A 516 -8.04 5.29 29.08
N HIS A 517 -7.14 4.71 29.88
CA HIS A 517 -7.15 4.69 31.36
C HIS A 517 -8.24 3.83 32.01
N TYR A 518 -8.77 2.86 31.27
CA TYR A 518 -9.67 1.87 31.83
C TYR A 518 -8.91 0.64 32.32
N GLN A 519 -9.31 0.12 33.48
CA GLN A 519 -8.81 -1.14 34.02
C GLN A 519 -9.96 -2.13 34.20
N PHE A 520 -9.70 -3.38 33.81
CA PHE A 520 -10.67 -4.47 33.98
C PHE A 520 -10.54 -5.04 35.39
N ASP A 521 -11.64 -5.04 36.15
CA ASP A 521 -11.68 -5.54 37.53
C ASP A 521 -12.08 -7.03 37.63
N GLY A 522 -12.39 -7.66 36.50
CA GLY A 522 -12.90 -9.03 36.40
C GLY A 522 -14.36 -9.12 35.95
N ASN A 523 -15.10 -8.02 36.03
CA ASN A 523 -16.50 -7.92 35.61
C ASN A 523 -16.71 -6.79 34.59
N GLU A 524 -16.21 -5.59 34.88
CA GLU A 524 -16.39 -4.40 34.07
C GLU A 524 -15.10 -3.57 33.90
N TRP A 525 -15.14 -2.63 32.96
CA TRP A 525 -14.05 -1.70 32.69
C TRP A 525 -14.28 -0.40 33.45
N ASN A 526 -13.40 -0.08 34.39
CA ASN A 526 -13.51 1.09 35.25
C ASN A 526 -12.49 2.18 34.86
N ASP A 527 -12.94 3.44 34.78
CA ASP A 527 -12.06 4.59 34.51
C ASP A 527 -11.23 4.95 35.75
N GLU A 528 -9.94 4.61 35.74
CA GLU A 528 -9.04 4.85 36.87
C GLU A 528 -8.56 6.30 36.95
N LYS A 529 -8.69 7.08 35.87
CA LYS A 529 -8.13 8.43 35.79
C LYS A 529 -9.21 9.47 35.57
N GLN A 530 -9.97 9.72 36.63
CA GLN A 530 -11.11 10.64 36.61
C GLN A 530 -10.75 12.08 36.18
N ASP A 531 -9.50 12.50 36.37
CA ASP A 531 -9.01 13.83 36.00
C ASP A 531 -8.76 14.01 34.48
N CYS A 532 -8.69 12.92 33.71
CA CYS A 532 -8.53 12.98 32.26
C CYS A 532 -9.93 13.03 31.61
N ALA A 533 -10.46 14.20 31.24
CA ALA A 533 -11.81 14.28 30.69
C ALA A 533 -11.92 13.71 29.26
N ASP A 534 -11.55 14.52 28.27
CA ASP A 534 -11.77 14.19 26.85
C ASP A 534 -10.60 13.40 26.24
N GLY A 535 -9.38 13.67 26.69
CA GLY A 535 -8.17 13.02 26.19
C GLY A 535 -6.91 13.74 26.67
N CYS A 536 -5.76 13.08 26.55
CA CYS A 536 -4.46 13.64 26.84
C CYS A 536 -3.39 12.97 25.95
N TYR A 537 -2.19 13.55 25.91
CA TYR A 537 -1.06 13.01 25.14
C TYR A 537 -0.54 11.64 25.64
N ARG A 538 -1.02 11.17 26.80
CA ARG A 538 -0.74 9.81 27.29
C ARG A 538 -1.80 8.79 26.87
N CYS A 539 -2.94 9.21 26.36
CA CYS A 539 -3.98 8.33 25.82
C CYS A 539 -4.07 8.44 24.28
N LEU A 540 -4.99 9.25 23.78
CA LEU A 540 -5.38 9.34 22.36
C LEU A 540 -4.83 10.56 21.62
N LEU A 541 -4.41 11.62 22.32
CA LEU A 541 -3.94 12.84 21.66
C LEU A 541 -2.49 12.69 21.21
N SER A 542 -2.18 13.15 20.00
CA SER A 542 -0.83 13.24 19.45
C SER A 542 -0.66 14.54 18.66
N TYR A 543 0.56 14.81 18.20
CA TYR A 543 0.82 15.94 17.32
C TYR A 543 0.23 15.74 15.91
N TYR A 544 0.09 14.49 15.48
CA TYR A 544 -0.42 14.15 14.14
C TYR A 544 -1.93 14.33 14.03
N ASN A 545 -2.67 14.13 15.13
CA ASN A 545 -4.13 14.28 15.16
C ASN A 545 -4.62 15.60 15.75
N GLN A 546 -3.75 16.59 15.93
CA GLN A 546 -4.11 17.92 16.43
C GLN A 546 -5.35 18.56 15.77
N PRO A 547 -5.54 18.45 14.43
CA PRO A 547 -6.72 19.03 13.79
C PRO A 547 -8.07 18.40 14.21
N GLU A 548 -8.04 17.27 14.90
CA GLU A 548 -9.23 16.48 15.28
C GLU A 548 -9.38 16.34 16.80
N HIS A 549 -8.54 17.01 17.60
CA HIS A 549 -8.59 16.93 19.07
C HIS A 549 -9.97 17.22 19.66
N GLU A 550 -10.74 18.12 19.05
CA GLU A 550 -12.09 18.48 19.51
C GLU A 550 -13.09 17.32 19.40
N LEU A 551 -12.87 16.40 18.44
CA LEU A 551 -13.71 15.22 18.19
C LEU A 551 -13.28 13.99 19.00
N ILE A 552 -12.15 14.05 19.71
CA ILE A 552 -11.62 12.89 20.45
C ILE A 552 -12.14 12.93 21.87
N LYS A 553 -12.99 11.96 22.23
CA LYS A 553 -13.58 11.80 23.56
C LYS A 553 -13.35 10.39 24.10
N ARG A 554 -12.27 10.19 24.88
CA ARG A 554 -11.89 8.87 25.42
C ARG A 554 -12.98 8.18 26.27
N ARG A 555 -13.93 8.95 26.80
CA ARG A 555 -15.04 8.52 27.66
C ARG A 555 -16.36 8.34 26.92
N ASN A 556 -16.38 8.52 25.60
CA ASN A 556 -17.59 8.32 24.82
C ASN A 556 -18.11 6.89 25.07
N GLU A 557 -19.31 6.79 25.65
CA GLU A 557 -19.86 5.53 26.18
C GLU A 557 -20.03 4.50 25.05
N VAL A 558 -20.51 4.93 23.87
CA VAL A 558 -20.68 4.08 22.70
C VAL A 558 -19.35 3.44 22.26
N VAL A 559 -18.27 4.23 22.26
CA VAL A 559 -16.94 3.73 21.88
C VAL A 559 -16.37 2.79 22.94
N VAL A 560 -16.54 3.12 24.23
CA VAL A 560 -16.08 2.27 25.34
C VAL A 560 -16.81 0.92 25.32
N ASP A 561 -18.13 0.92 25.11
CA ASP A 561 -18.95 -0.28 25.00
C ASP A 561 -18.55 -1.11 23.78
N LEU A 562 -18.34 -0.47 22.63
CA LEU A 562 -17.87 -1.15 21.42
C LEU A 562 -16.50 -1.81 21.65
N LEU A 563 -15.53 -1.11 22.24
CA LEU A 563 -14.22 -1.66 22.56
C LEU A 563 -14.31 -2.79 23.59
N SER A 564 -15.16 -2.65 24.60
CA SER A 564 -15.43 -3.68 25.62
C SER A 564 -15.97 -4.95 24.98
N ASN A 565 -16.95 -4.83 24.08
CA ASN A 565 -17.49 -5.96 23.32
C ASN A 565 -16.46 -6.58 22.37
N LEU A 566 -15.60 -5.77 21.75
CA LEU A 566 -14.50 -6.24 20.91
C LEU A 566 -13.49 -7.09 21.71
N THR A 567 -13.28 -6.83 23.00
CA THR A 567 -12.40 -7.69 23.84
C THR A 567 -12.88 -9.14 23.97
N LYS A 568 -14.15 -9.40 23.66
CA LYS A 568 -14.80 -10.72 23.70
C LYS A 568 -15.07 -11.27 22.31
N ALA A 569 -14.83 -10.48 21.26
CA ALA A 569 -15.15 -10.85 19.90
C ALA A 569 -14.07 -11.77 19.31
N SER A 570 -14.48 -12.61 18.36
CA SER A 570 -13.57 -13.33 17.47
C SER A 570 -13.72 -12.83 16.04
N VAL A 571 -12.59 -12.79 15.32
CA VAL A 571 -12.59 -12.47 13.88
C VAL A 571 -12.76 -13.75 13.09
N ASN A 572 -13.86 -13.84 12.35
CA ASN A 572 -14.11 -14.92 11.40
C ASN A 572 -13.89 -14.38 9.98
N THR A 573 -12.92 -14.95 9.26
CA THR A 573 -12.65 -14.61 7.87
C THR A 573 -13.58 -15.38 6.93
N GLY A 574 -14.23 -14.68 6.02
CA GLY A 574 -14.89 -15.28 4.87
C GLY A 574 -13.84 -15.58 3.79
N GLN A 575 -13.94 -16.74 3.15
CA GLN A 575 -13.09 -17.09 2.01
C GLN A 575 -13.77 -16.65 0.69
N SER A 576 -12.96 -16.26 -0.30
CA SER A 576 -13.42 -15.90 -1.66
C SER A 576 -14.32 -14.65 -1.79
N GLY A 577 -14.05 -13.61 -0.98
CA GLY A 577 -14.71 -12.29 -1.13
C GLY A 577 -16.17 -12.23 -0.68
N ARG A 578 -16.72 -13.30 -0.12
CA ARG A 578 -18.07 -13.36 0.47
C ARG A 578 -17.96 -13.35 1.99
N ASN A 579 -18.90 -12.69 2.67
CA ASN A 579 -18.96 -12.81 4.12
C ASN A 579 -19.42 -14.22 4.54
N HIS A 580 -19.16 -14.62 5.78
CA HIS A 580 -19.48 -15.95 6.28
C HIS A 580 -20.97 -16.30 6.11
N GLY A 581 -21.89 -15.34 6.27
CA GLY A 581 -23.33 -15.55 6.10
C GLY A 581 -23.73 -15.81 4.65
N GLU A 582 -23.19 -15.05 3.72
CA GLU A 582 -23.37 -15.21 2.27
C GLU A 582 -22.78 -16.52 1.77
N GLN A 583 -21.59 -16.90 2.26
CA GLN A 583 -20.98 -18.18 1.93
C GLN A 583 -21.85 -19.34 2.44
N LEU A 584 -22.38 -19.23 3.66
CA LEU A 584 -23.27 -20.25 4.23
C LEU A 584 -24.57 -20.38 3.43
N GLN A 585 -25.19 -19.25 3.05
CA GLN A 585 -26.39 -19.26 2.23
C GLN A 585 -26.13 -19.77 0.81
N HIS A 586 -24.96 -19.46 0.24
CA HIS A 586 -24.51 -19.99 -1.04
C HIS A 586 -24.33 -21.51 -1.00
N LEU A 587 -23.66 -22.03 0.03
CA LEU A 587 -23.45 -23.47 0.23
C LEU A 587 -24.78 -24.20 0.51
N ASP A 588 -25.68 -23.59 1.29
CA ASP A 588 -27.00 -24.17 1.59
C ASP A 588 -27.90 -24.25 0.34
N ASN A 589 -27.80 -23.25 -0.55
CA ASN A 589 -28.48 -23.26 -1.85
C ASN A 589 -27.93 -24.34 -2.80
N LEU A 590 -26.63 -24.64 -2.72
CA LEU A 590 -25.97 -25.64 -3.55
C LEU A 590 -26.05 -27.07 -2.97
N SER A 591 -26.37 -27.21 -1.70
CA SER A 591 -26.52 -28.50 -1.01
C SER A 591 -27.79 -29.21 -1.48
N ALA A 592 -27.64 -30.31 -2.23
CA ALA A 592 -28.72 -31.00 -2.89
C ALA A 592 -29.43 -32.01 -1.96
N SER A 593 -28.70 -32.60 -1.01
CA SER A 593 -29.24 -33.62 -0.09
C SER A 593 -29.51 -33.08 1.32
N SER A 594 -30.41 -33.74 2.05
CA SER A 594 -30.69 -33.43 3.46
C SER A 594 -29.47 -33.67 4.36
N LEU A 595 -28.57 -34.58 3.98
CA LEU A 595 -27.34 -34.86 4.71
C LEU A 595 -26.28 -33.78 4.48
N GLU A 596 -26.15 -33.25 3.26
CA GLU A 596 -25.30 -32.09 2.97
C GLU A 596 -25.72 -30.86 3.78
N LYS A 597 -27.03 -30.58 3.82
CA LYS A 597 -27.57 -29.49 4.64
C LYS A 597 -27.34 -29.71 6.13
N ALA A 598 -27.46 -30.95 6.59
CA ALA A 598 -27.16 -31.30 7.98
C ALA A 598 -25.67 -31.10 8.31
N PHE A 599 -24.77 -31.39 7.37
CA PHE A 599 -23.33 -31.18 7.53
C PHE A 599 -22.95 -29.70 7.62
N ILE A 600 -23.48 -28.86 6.73
CA ILE A 600 -23.26 -27.40 6.83
C ILE A 600 -23.82 -26.85 8.14
N ASN A 601 -25.01 -27.29 8.56
CA ASN A 601 -25.56 -26.92 9.87
C ASN A 601 -24.71 -27.40 11.04
N TYR A 602 -24.13 -28.60 10.95
CA TYR A 602 -23.22 -29.11 11.97
C TYR A 602 -21.96 -28.25 12.08
N LEU A 603 -21.32 -27.90 10.96
CA LEU A 603 -20.14 -27.03 10.94
C LEU A 603 -20.47 -25.65 11.52
N LYS A 604 -21.63 -25.08 11.15
CA LYS A 604 -22.14 -23.81 11.68
C LYS A 604 -22.33 -23.86 13.19
N GLN A 605 -23.01 -24.87 13.72
CA GLN A 605 -23.33 -24.98 15.14
C GLN A 605 -22.07 -25.10 16.03
N HIS A 606 -20.99 -25.65 15.48
CA HIS A 606 -19.75 -25.89 16.20
C HIS A 606 -18.63 -24.92 15.79
N ASN A 607 -18.98 -23.84 15.07
CA ASN A 607 -18.07 -22.79 14.61
C ASN A 607 -16.82 -23.33 13.89
N HIS A 608 -17.00 -24.39 13.09
CA HIS A 608 -15.96 -24.95 12.23
C HIS A 608 -15.84 -24.16 10.93
N LYS A 609 -14.67 -24.22 10.28
CA LYS A 609 -14.46 -23.65 8.95
C LYS A 609 -15.47 -24.21 7.95
N LEU A 610 -16.05 -23.35 7.13
CA LEU A 610 -16.97 -23.74 6.06
C LEU A 610 -16.18 -24.14 4.80
N PRO A 611 -16.73 -25.01 3.94
CA PRO A 611 -16.14 -25.32 2.64
C PRO A 611 -16.07 -24.10 1.70
N ASP A 612 -15.10 -24.09 0.80
CA ASP A 612 -14.97 -23.08 -0.26
C ASP A 612 -16.07 -23.23 -1.33
N GLU A 613 -16.35 -24.48 -1.72
CA GLU A 613 -17.26 -24.81 -2.81
C GLU A 613 -18.10 -26.04 -2.46
N ALA A 614 -19.29 -26.10 -3.04
CA ALA A 614 -20.15 -27.26 -2.98
C ALA A 614 -20.38 -27.79 -4.40
N GLN A 615 -20.42 -29.11 -4.54
CA GLN A 615 -20.89 -29.77 -5.75
C GLN A 615 -20.12 -29.35 -7.02
N GLN A 616 -18.81 -29.11 -6.94
CA GLN A 616 -17.98 -28.83 -8.11
C GLN A 616 -17.35 -30.10 -8.69
N SER A 617 -17.41 -30.28 -10.01
CA SER A 617 -16.80 -31.43 -10.68
C SER A 617 -15.28 -31.28 -10.79
N ILE A 618 -14.55 -32.35 -10.46
CA ILE A 618 -13.12 -32.48 -10.71
C ILE A 618 -12.95 -33.37 -11.95
N GLU A 619 -12.91 -32.74 -13.12
CA GLU A 619 -12.92 -33.41 -14.43
C GLU A 619 -11.80 -34.43 -14.60
N ALA A 620 -10.59 -34.11 -14.10
CA ALA A 620 -9.42 -34.99 -14.16
C ALA A 620 -9.63 -36.36 -13.48
N PHE A 621 -10.55 -36.43 -12.51
CA PHE A 621 -10.87 -37.66 -11.76
C PHE A 621 -12.30 -38.14 -11.99
N ASN A 622 -13.04 -37.47 -12.89
CA ASN A 622 -14.43 -37.75 -13.22
C ASN A 622 -15.33 -37.93 -11.97
N THR A 623 -15.13 -37.06 -10.97
CA THR A 623 -15.86 -37.10 -9.70
C THR A 623 -16.41 -35.73 -9.35
N ARG A 624 -17.42 -35.72 -8.49
CA ARG A 624 -18.04 -34.52 -7.93
C ARG A 624 -18.12 -34.68 -6.42
N PRO A 625 -17.16 -34.16 -5.65
CA PRO A 625 -17.27 -34.10 -4.20
C PRO A 625 -18.44 -33.22 -3.76
N ASP A 626 -18.99 -33.53 -2.60
CA ASP A 626 -20.08 -32.74 -2.02
C ASP A 626 -19.57 -31.36 -1.59
N PHE A 627 -18.38 -31.32 -0.99
CA PHE A 627 -17.72 -30.08 -0.58
C PHE A 627 -16.22 -30.10 -0.86
N ILE A 628 -15.65 -28.92 -1.10
CA ILE A 628 -14.21 -28.73 -1.36
C ILE A 628 -13.67 -27.66 -0.42
N TYR A 629 -12.54 -27.96 0.21
CA TYR A 629 -11.68 -27.01 0.92
C TYR A 629 -10.41 -26.82 0.07
N ARG A 630 -10.41 -25.81 -0.79
CA ARG A 630 -9.32 -25.50 -1.73
C ARG A 630 -8.02 -25.22 -1.01
N GLN A 631 -8.05 -24.38 0.04
CA GLN A 631 -6.86 -24.03 0.81
C GLN A 631 -6.19 -25.24 1.46
N ASN A 632 -6.99 -26.25 1.82
CA ASN A 632 -6.49 -27.47 2.46
C ASN A 632 -6.28 -28.63 1.50
N GLN A 633 -6.50 -28.42 0.19
CA GLN A 633 -6.54 -29.48 -0.82
C GLN A 633 -7.41 -30.68 -0.37
N ALA A 634 -8.50 -30.41 0.33
CA ALA A 634 -9.35 -31.43 0.91
C ALA A 634 -10.70 -31.51 0.20
N VAL A 635 -11.16 -32.72 -0.07
CA VAL A 635 -12.46 -33.01 -0.67
C VAL A 635 -13.29 -33.83 0.30
N VAL A 636 -14.54 -33.42 0.48
CA VAL A 636 -15.46 -34.03 1.42
C VAL A 636 -16.58 -34.73 0.66
N TYR A 637 -16.84 -35.97 1.05
CA TYR A 637 -17.98 -36.77 0.60
C TYR A 637 -18.87 -37.09 1.79
N ILE A 638 -20.18 -36.97 1.61
CA ILE A 638 -21.19 -37.30 2.61
C ILE A 638 -21.93 -38.54 2.10
N ASP A 639 -21.45 -39.69 2.53
CA ASP A 639 -21.87 -40.98 2.03
C ASP A 639 -23.28 -41.34 2.57
N GLY A 640 -24.28 -41.25 1.69
CA GLY A 640 -25.65 -41.69 1.96
C GLY A 640 -25.85 -43.21 1.93
N PRO A 641 -27.07 -43.73 2.18
CA PRO A 641 -27.36 -45.17 2.31
C PRO A 641 -26.96 -46.04 1.10
N HIS A 642 -26.84 -45.45 -0.10
CA HIS A 642 -26.44 -46.18 -1.31
C HIS A 642 -24.95 -46.56 -1.34
N HIS A 643 -24.11 -45.91 -0.52
CA HIS A 643 -22.68 -46.19 -0.39
C HIS A 643 -22.36 -47.39 0.51
N GLU A 644 -23.36 -47.97 1.18
CA GLU A 644 -23.18 -49.17 2.04
C GLU A 644 -23.14 -50.49 1.24
N LYS A 645 -23.43 -50.43 -0.07
CA LYS A 645 -23.41 -51.62 -0.93
C LYS A 645 -21.96 -52.00 -1.26
N PRO A 646 -21.56 -53.28 -1.17
CA PRO A 646 -20.18 -53.72 -1.42
C PRO A 646 -19.60 -53.34 -2.78
N ALA A 647 -20.46 -53.22 -3.81
CA ALA A 647 -20.05 -52.79 -5.14
C ALA A 647 -19.70 -51.29 -5.18
N GLN A 648 -20.43 -50.46 -4.44
CA GLN A 648 -20.21 -49.01 -4.38
C GLN A 648 -18.98 -48.69 -3.53
N GLN A 649 -18.79 -49.38 -2.39
CA GLN A 649 -17.60 -49.22 -1.54
C GLN A 649 -16.29 -49.47 -2.31
N LYS A 650 -16.25 -50.46 -3.20
CA LYS A 650 -15.07 -50.71 -4.04
C LYS A 650 -14.76 -49.56 -5.00
N ILE A 651 -15.79 -48.90 -5.54
CA ILE A 651 -15.64 -47.74 -6.42
C ILE A 651 -15.15 -46.54 -5.61
N ASP A 652 -15.75 -46.31 -4.45
CA ASP A 652 -15.40 -45.22 -3.54
C ASP A 652 -13.98 -45.36 -3.00
N ASP A 653 -13.53 -46.58 -2.66
CA ASP A 653 -12.15 -46.88 -2.23
C ASP A 653 -11.15 -46.64 -3.35
N ALA A 654 -11.47 -47.05 -4.58
CA ALA A 654 -10.61 -46.85 -5.75
C ALA A 654 -10.46 -45.35 -6.05
N LEU A 655 -11.56 -44.60 -6.01
CA LEU A 655 -11.57 -43.15 -6.17
C LEU A 655 -10.78 -42.44 -5.07
N THR A 656 -10.95 -42.87 -3.81
CA THR A 656 -10.20 -42.34 -2.66
C THR A 656 -8.70 -42.51 -2.89
N LYS A 657 -8.25 -43.70 -3.28
CA LYS A 657 -6.82 -43.96 -3.59
C LYS A 657 -6.30 -43.10 -4.73
N GLN A 658 -7.11 -42.87 -5.77
CA GLN A 658 -6.73 -42.06 -6.92
C GLN A 658 -6.56 -40.59 -6.54
N LEU A 659 -7.51 -40.03 -5.78
CA LEU A 659 -7.47 -38.64 -5.30
C LEU A 659 -6.33 -38.43 -4.29
N THR A 660 -6.15 -39.35 -3.33
CA THR A 660 -5.04 -39.28 -2.38
C THR A 660 -3.68 -39.45 -3.07
N GLY A 661 -3.59 -40.30 -4.10
CA GLY A 661 -2.39 -40.43 -4.93
C GLY A 661 -2.05 -39.16 -5.73
N ALA A 662 -3.04 -38.28 -5.95
CA ALA A 662 -2.88 -36.98 -6.57
C ALA A 662 -2.65 -35.84 -5.56
N GLY A 663 -2.45 -36.16 -4.28
CA GLY A 663 -2.16 -35.18 -3.23
C GLY A 663 -3.39 -34.58 -2.53
N LEU A 664 -4.62 -35.03 -2.86
CA LEU A 664 -5.84 -34.53 -2.21
C LEU A 664 -6.15 -35.29 -0.91
N THR A 665 -6.53 -34.56 0.13
CA THR A 665 -7.04 -35.15 1.37
C THR A 665 -8.52 -35.51 1.19
N VAL A 666 -8.85 -36.80 1.18
CA VAL A 666 -10.24 -37.26 1.01
C VAL A 666 -10.86 -37.57 2.36
N ILE A 667 -11.93 -36.88 2.72
CA ILE A 667 -12.62 -37.03 4.00
C ILE A 667 -14.05 -37.47 3.73
N ARG A 668 -14.44 -38.63 4.26
CA ARG A 668 -15.79 -39.18 4.06
C ARG A 668 -16.57 -39.16 5.37
N PHE A 669 -17.76 -38.59 5.34
CA PHE A 669 -18.70 -38.56 6.46
C PHE A 669 -19.81 -39.58 6.23
N PRO A 670 -20.04 -40.52 7.16
CA PRO A 670 -21.14 -41.46 7.06
C PRO A 670 -22.48 -40.76 7.38
N LYS A 671 -23.60 -41.40 7.04
CA LYS A 671 -24.94 -40.90 7.38
C LYS A 671 -25.19 -40.74 8.88
N GLU A 672 -24.50 -41.49 9.74
CA GLU A 672 -24.63 -41.37 11.20
C GLU A 672 -23.91 -40.11 11.74
N GLN A 673 -24.67 -39.03 11.97
CA GLN A 673 -24.15 -37.74 12.46
C GLN A 673 -23.39 -37.83 13.79
N SER A 674 -23.69 -38.82 14.64
CA SER A 674 -22.98 -39.04 15.90
C SER A 674 -21.48 -39.33 15.73
N ARG A 675 -21.05 -39.74 14.54
CA ARG A 675 -19.64 -40.03 14.23
C ARG A 675 -18.88 -38.82 13.69
N TRP A 676 -19.57 -37.75 13.30
CA TRP A 676 -18.95 -36.60 12.63
C TRP A 676 -17.93 -35.88 13.53
N SER A 677 -18.22 -35.73 14.82
CA SER A 677 -17.29 -35.10 15.77
C SER A 677 -15.93 -35.80 15.84
N ALA A 678 -15.90 -37.13 15.78
CA ALA A 678 -14.66 -37.88 15.80
C ALA A 678 -13.84 -37.69 14.51
N ILE A 679 -14.51 -37.58 13.36
CA ILE A 679 -13.88 -37.36 12.06
C ILE A 679 -13.32 -35.93 11.99
N VAL A 680 -14.11 -34.92 12.37
CA VAL A 680 -13.67 -33.52 12.38
C VAL A 680 -12.43 -33.32 13.25
N LYS A 681 -12.37 -33.97 14.43
CA LYS A 681 -11.19 -33.92 15.32
C LYS A 681 -9.92 -34.52 14.73
N GLN A 682 -10.02 -35.41 13.73
CA GLN A 682 -8.86 -35.96 13.04
C GLN A 682 -8.25 -34.98 12.03
N TYR A 683 -9.00 -33.95 11.60
CA TYR A 683 -8.58 -32.98 10.60
C TYR A 683 -8.73 -31.53 11.10
N PRO A 684 -8.02 -31.15 12.18
CA PRO A 684 -8.12 -29.81 12.76
C PRO A 684 -7.64 -28.72 11.78
N ASP A 685 -6.74 -29.05 10.85
CA ASP A 685 -6.24 -28.10 9.85
C ASP A 685 -7.32 -27.73 8.82
N VAL A 686 -8.23 -28.66 8.53
CA VAL A 686 -9.34 -28.49 7.57
C VAL A 686 -10.53 -27.81 8.21
N PHE A 687 -10.97 -28.28 9.38
CA PHE A 687 -12.22 -27.82 10.00
C PHE A 687 -12.02 -26.78 11.12
N GLY A 688 -10.78 -26.49 11.50
CA GLY A 688 -10.46 -25.64 12.65
C GLY A 688 -10.55 -26.40 13.99
N ALA A 689 -9.87 -25.86 15.02
CA ALA A 689 -9.95 -26.43 16.36
C ALA A 689 -11.36 -26.23 16.95
N PRO A 690 -11.91 -27.21 17.69
CA PRO A 690 -13.20 -27.04 18.35
C PRO A 690 -13.11 -25.90 19.36
N SER A 691 -14.00 -24.91 19.26
CA SER A 691 -14.16 -23.92 20.33
C SER A 691 -14.63 -24.64 21.59
N LYS A 692 -14.05 -24.30 22.73
CA LYS A 692 -14.56 -24.73 24.04
C LYS A 692 -15.82 -23.97 24.40
#